data_AF-A0A1F9X3Q9-F1
#
_entry.id   AF-A0A1F9X3Q9-F1
#
_cell.length_a   1.000
_cell.length_b   1.000
_cell.length_c   1.000
_cell.angle_alpha   90.00
_cell.angle_beta   90.00
_cell.angle_gamma   90.00
#
_symmetry.space_group_name_H-M   'P 1'
#
loop_
_entity.id
_entity.type
_entity.pdbx_description
1 polymer ?
#
loop_
_entity_poly.entity_id
_entity_poly.type
_entity_poly.pdbx_seq_one_letter_code
_entity_poly.pdbx_strand_id
1 'polypeptide(L)'
;MKKLYFIFALTAFCLLLSSNLLARFTIIPYIQNVTSASVTVCWETDSVSESIVNYGTNKAGSYAFKAKGADGKKHRVVITNLKPSSVYYYQAISGKDLTTAGHKDFYFNTASRQGEPFVFAVYGDTRNGLNSYDTDHEAVVNSIARFSAPSFCLITGDLVDKGSDPFLWENFFQLENPVARHAPIYPSYGSNDMASGKDTFTDYFAVPNGGKWYSFDWGGCHFIGLYAWDTYSQNKKEVAPGSAQYEWLVKDLESPANNKAFFTVVFYHDSMYQYEKPKNRNIEKYWAPLFKKYGVDLVFCSGAHLYEHSVIDGIHYVISGGGGAEMQKYCPIGEVCTALFEFHHVKVSVNLPVIKAEAINVNGNVLDSFILVSDFEENEKEQNFSDIGLYKKGGSSSKTKLFKGAPAGTNFKPVTLALFATDCAFCHEVENDIIPGLAKKTGTDIELHLFPLRDSGNFEKMIALESELKDTDNQVPAIAMGNKILGGEKEIRQNLEALLIETRDTPPEQRIELKLTQKDSEAQETIVEKFKSFRLLPILIAGLIDGINPCAFATIIFLLSYLAILRKSKKELLLAGTVFTVAVFLTYFAVGLGGFGFFRAMGSYQLISKIIRFLIIGLVIALGVLSLIDYYKCLQGKAKEMFLQLPESLKAQVHGRIRNYAATGGLLASTFVLGFLVSLFELACTGQIYLPTLQYMAGLPQYRGSAIKYLFLYNIMFILPLVIIFTMTVFGATSSAFGRFFEKKVALIKLLTALFFFTLALLLVF
;
A
#
# COMPACT_ATOMS: atom_id res chain seq x y z
N MET A 1 -25.25 52.77 -1.42
CA MET A 1 -24.24 51.67 -1.40
C MET A 1 -24.07 50.99 -0.04
N LYS A 2 -23.93 51.70 1.10
CA LYS A 2 -23.75 51.06 2.43
C LYS A 2 -24.95 50.21 2.92
N LYS A 3 -26.19 50.59 2.63
CA LYS A 3 -27.39 49.78 2.95
C LYS A 3 -27.52 48.50 2.10
N LEU A 4 -27.01 48.52 0.88
CA LEU A 4 -27.02 47.35 -0.01
C LEU A 4 -25.98 46.30 0.45
N TYR A 5 -24.82 46.75 0.91
CA TYR A 5 -23.80 45.89 1.55
C TYR A 5 -24.30 45.25 2.85
N PHE A 6 -25.06 45.98 3.66
CA PHE A 6 -25.62 45.44 4.89
C PHE A 6 -26.70 44.37 4.62
N ILE A 7 -27.55 44.58 3.62
CA ILE A 7 -28.56 43.59 3.21
C ILE A 7 -27.90 42.37 2.56
N PHE A 8 -26.85 42.55 1.74
CA PHE A 8 -26.07 41.45 1.18
C PHE A 8 -25.30 40.67 2.25
N ALA A 9 -24.74 41.36 3.25
CA ALA A 9 -24.06 40.74 4.39
C ALA A 9 -25.06 40.01 5.29
N LEU A 10 -26.26 40.55 5.52
CA LEU A 10 -27.31 39.91 6.33
C LEU A 10 -27.96 38.72 5.60
N THR A 11 -28.12 38.79 4.28
CA THR A 11 -28.59 37.64 3.47
C THR A 11 -27.50 36.59 3.31
N ALA A 12 -26.22 36.96 3.16
CA ALA A 12 -25.11 36.02 3.22
C ALA A 12 -24.98 35.40 4.63
N PHE A 13 -25.22 36.15 5.69
CA PHE A 13 -25.21 35.66 7.08
C PHE A 13 -26.42 34.77 7.39
N CYS A 14 -27.61 35.07 6.86
CA CYS A 14 -28.79 34.20 6.95
C CYS A 14 -28.70 32.96 6.01
N LEU A 15 -27.96 33.04 4.89
CA LEU A 15 -27.60 31.89 4.07
C LEU A 15 -26.52 31.02 4.73
N LEU A 16 -25.64 31.63 5.54
CA LEU A 16 -24.69 30.91 6.40
C LEU A 16 -25.35 30.32 7.67
N LEU A 17 -26.47 30.87 8.11
CA LEU A 17 -27.27 30.37 9.26
C LEU A 17 -28.44 29.46 8.87
N SER A 18 -28.63 29.19 7.58
CA SER A 18 -29.61 28.21 7.08
C SER A 18 -28.96 26.96 6.46
N SER A 19 -27.70 26.67 6.82
CA SER A 19 -27.26 25.28 6.86
C SER A 19 -27.97 24.60 8.02
N ASN A 20 -29.13 23.98 7.75
CA ASN A 20 -29.61 22.93 8.64
C ASN A 20 -28.41 22.03 8.97
N LEU A 21 -28.12 21.80 10.26
CA LEU A 21 -27.22 20.72 10.65
C LEU A 21 -27.83 19.43 10.08
N LEU A 22 -27.31 18.99 8.94
CA LEU A 22 -27.64 17.71 8.34
C LEU A 22 -26.78 16.66 9.03
N ALA A 23 -27.40 15.55 9.43
CA ALA A 23 -26.68 14.43 10.03
C ALA A 23 -25.68 13.85 9.02
N ARG A 24 -24.40 13.81 9.38
CA ARG A 24 -23.33 13.23 8.53
C ARG A 24 -22.81 11.93 9.09
N PHE A 25 -22.49 10.98 8.22
CA PHE A 25 -21.81 9.74 8.64
C PHE A 25 -20.46 10.06 9.28
N THR A 26 -20.30 9.70 10.56
CA THR A 26 -19.00 9.64 11.24
C THR A 26 -18.37 8.25 11.04
N ILE A 27 -19.21 7.22 11.00
CA ILE A 27 -18.86 5.86 10.59
C ILE A 27 -19.76 5.45 9.43
N ILE A 28 -19.14 5.19 8.27
CA ILE A 28 -19.82 4.70 7.06
C ILE A 28 -20.42 3.31 7.33
N PRO A 29 -21.59 2.97 6.74
CA PRO A 29 -22.23 1.69 7.01
C PRO A 29 -21.35 0.46 6.85
N TYR A 30 -21.45 -0.44 7.82
CA TYR A 30 -20.75 -1.71 7.90
C TYR A 30 -21.68 -2.85 8.35
N ILE A 31 -21.24 -4.08 8.11
CA ILE A 31 -22.03 -5.31 8.29
C ILE A 31 -21.59 -6.03 9.57
N GLN A 32 -22.54 -6.59 10.29
CA GLN A 32 -22.35 -7.33 11.53
C GLN A 32 -23.35 -8.50 11.66
N ASN A 33 -22.98 -9.51 12.45
CA ASN A 33 -23.86 -10.60 12.87
C ASN A 33 -24.67 -11.24 11.73
N VAL A 34 -23.94 -11.73 10.73
CA VAL A 34 -24.54 -12.37 9.56
C VAL A 34 -24.82 -13.82 9.90
N THR A 35 -26.04 -14.25 9.61
CA THR A 35 -26.46 -15.66 9.66
C THR A 35 -26.99 -16.08 8.29
N SER A 36 -27.50 -17.30 8.19
CA SER A 36 -28.20 -17.80 7.01
C SER A 36 -29.51 -17.04 6.71
N ALA A 37 -30.09 -16.35 7.70
CA ALA A 37 -31.42 -15.74 7.60
C ALA A 37 -31.51 -14.29 8.11
N SER A 38 -30.41 -13.73 8.60
CA SER A 38 -30.38 -12.36 9.14
C SER A 38 -29.03 -11.68 9.02
N VAL A 39 -29.04 -10.34 9.09
CA VAL A 39 -27.85 -9.48 9.16
C VAL A 39 -28.16 -8.27 10.03
N THR A 40 -27.14 -7.67 10.63
CA THR A 40 -27.22 -6.35 11.24
C THR A 40 -26.40 -5.34 10.43
N VAL A 41 -27.05 -4.26 9.99
CA VAL A 41 -26.37 -3.12 9.34
C VAL A 41 -26.18 -2.03 10.38
N CYS A 42 -24.94 -1.56 10.53
CA CYS A 42 -24.53 -0.60 11.55
C CYS A 42 -23.90 0.64 10.90
N TRP A 43 -24.09 1.82 11.51
CA TRP A 43 -23.40 3.06 11.13
C TRP A 43 -23.50 4.09 12.26
N GLU A 44 -22.73 5.17 12.18
CA GLU A 44 -22.83 6.30 13.12
C GLU A 44 -22.96 7.65 12.40
N THR A 45 -23.65 8.58 13.04
CA THR A 45 -23.86 9.95 12.57
C THR A 45 -23.51 10.98 13.65
N ASP A 46 -23.18 12.20 13.22
CA ASP A 46 -22.83 13.32 14.11
C ASP A 46 -24.02 13.85 14.94
N SER A 47 -25.26 13.53 14.55
CA SER A 47 -26.50 14.03 15.15
C SER A 47 -27.61 12.99 15.07
N VAL A 48 -28.64 13.12 15.92
CA VAL A 48 -29.71 12.11 16.00
C VAL A 48 -30.52 12.10 14.70
N SER A 49 -30.63 10.93 14.07
CA SER A 49 -31.36 10.75 12.81
C SER A 49 -32.07 9.41 12.73
N GLU A 50 -32.86 9.23 11.66
CA GLU A 50 -33.58 7.97 11.42
C GLU A 50 -32.64 6.80 11.10
N SER A 51 -33.04 5.59 11.47
CA SER A 51 -32.30 4.34 11.22
C SER A 51 -33.01 3.48 10.20
N ILE A 52 -32.78 3.70 8.91
CA ILE A 52 -33.48 2.97 7.84
C ILE A 52 -32.49 2.24 6.93
N VAL A 53 -32.84 1.02 6.54
CA VAL A 53 -32.12 0.28 5.49
C VAL A 53 -33.08 -0.17 4.41
N ASN A 54 -32.86 0.30 3.18
CA ASN A 54 -33.48 -0.31 2.00
C ASN A 54 -32.58 -1.45 1.51
N TYR A 55 -33.15 -2.59 1.14
CA TYR A 55 -32.38 -3.75 0.68
C TYR A 55 -33.11 -4.61 -0.35
N GLY A 56 -32.34 -5.40 -1.10
CA GLY A 56 -32.86 -6.31 -2.11
C GLY A 56 -31.76 -7.00 -2.90
N THR A 57 -32.13 -7.94 -3.77
CA THR A 57 -31.17 -8.69 -4.59
C THR A 57 -30.78 -7.96 -5.89
N ASN A 58 -31.42 -6.82 -6.20
CA ASN A 58 -31.14 -6.04 -7.39
C ASN A 58 -29.96 -5.09 -7.17
N LYS A 59 -28.88 -5.32 -7.93
CA LYS A 59 -27.66 -4.50 -7.93
C LYS A 59 -27.87 -3.04 -8.35
N ALA A 60 -28.90 -2.75 -9.15
CA ALA A 60 -29.15 -1.41 -9.70
C ALA A 60 -29.79 -0.42 -8.72
N GLY A 61 -30.01 -0.80 -7.46
CA GLY A 61 -30.53 0.11 -6.42
C GLY A 61 -32.06 0.23 -6.36
N SER A 62 -32.79 -0.63 -7.05
CA SER A 62 -34.23 -0.81 -6.83
C SER A 62 -34.44 -1.85 -5.73
N TYR A 63 -34.67 -1.37 -4.51
CA TYR A 63 -34.79 -2.20 -3.32
C TYR A 63 -36.24 -2.65 -3.12
N ALA A 64 -36.45 -3.96 -2.98
CA ALA A 64 -37.77 -4.53 -2.78
C ALA A 64 -38.26 -4.45 -1.33
N PHE A 65 -37.33 -4.25 -0.38
CA PHE A 65 -37.62 -4.32 1.04
C PHE A 65 -37.01 -3.15 1.80
N LYS A 66 -37.56 -2.89 2.98
CA LYS A 66 -37.15 -1.82 3.89
C LYS A 66 -37.20 -2.34 5.33
N ALA A 67 -36.16 -2.07 6.10
CA ALA A 67 -36.09 -2.31 7.53
C ALA A 67 -35.86 -0.99 8.29
N LYS A 68 -36.37 -0.91 9.52
CA LYS A 68 -36.20 0.25 10.40
C LYS A 68 -35.69 -0.19 11.76
N GLY A 69 -34.65 0.48 12.27
CA GLY A 69 -34.13 0.34 13.62
C GLY A 69 -34.55 1.52 14.51
N ALA A 70 -33.97 1.57 15.72
CA ALA A 70 -34.17 2.70 16.63
C ALA A 70 -33.41 3.94 16.11
N ASP A 71 -34.08 5.09 16.09
CA ASP A 71 -33.47 6.37 15.69
C ASP A 71 -32.44 6.81 16.75
N GLY A 72 -31.36 7.46 16.35
CA GLY A 72 -30.23 7.72 17.25
C GLY A 72 -29.03 8.32 16.52
N LYS A 73 -27.87 8.35 17.20
CA LYS A 73 -26.56 8.63 16.58
C LYS A 73 -25.80 7.37 16.20
N LYS A 74 -26.02 6.29 16.96
CA LYS A 74 -25.51 4.95 16.68
C LYS A 74 -26.67 4.13 16.16
N HIS A 75 -26.55 3.67 14.92
CA HIS A 75 -27.64 3.04 14.21
C HIS A 75 -27.36 1.55 14.09
N ARG A 76 -28.35 0.73 14.45
CA ARG A 76 -28.32 -0.72 14.26
C ARG A 76 -29.66 -1.15 13.69
N VAL A 77 -29.64 -1.73 12.50
CA VAL A 77 -30.86 -2.23 11.82
C VAL A 77 -30.68 -3.72 11.57
N VAL A 78 -31.49 -4.53 12.27
CA VAL A 78 -31.53 -5.98 12.08
C VAL A 78 -32.50 -6.29 10.95
N ILE A 79 -32.02 -7.05 9.97
CA ILE A 79 -32.81 -7.54 8.84
C ILE A 79 -32.94 -9.05 8.99
N THR A 80 -34.16 -9.58 8.95
CA THR A 80 -34.46 -11.00 9.12
C THR A 80 -35.17 -11.57 7.89
N ASN A 81 -35.50 -12.87 7.92
CA ASN A 81 -36.20 -13.60 6.85
C ASN A 81 -35.46 -13.55 5.51
N LEU A 82 -34.13 -13.51 5.56
CA LEU A 82 -33.28 -13.56 4.38
C LEU A 82 -33.13 -14.99 3.88
N LYS A 83 -32.86 -15.13 2.58
CA LYS A 83 -32.52 -16.43 2.02
C LYS A 83 -31.04 -16.73 2.33
N PRO A 84 -30.69 -17.97 2.69
CA PRO A 84 -29.29 -18.39 2.81
C PRO A 84 -28.56 -18.28 1.47
N SER A 85 -27.23 -18.17 1.54
CA SER A 85 -26.35 -18.18 0.36
C SER A 85 -26.74 -17.15 -0.70
N SER A 86 -27.19 -15.98 -0.26
CA SER A 86 -27.78 -14.97 -1.14
C SER A 86 -27.10 -13.62 -0.97
N VAL A 87 -26.86 -12.95 -2.10
CA VAL A 87 -26.32 -11.59 -2.13
C VAL A 87 -27.47 -10.60 -2.02
N TYR A 88 -27.37 -9.68 -1.06
CA TYR A 88 -28.28 -8.55 -0.91
C TYR A 88 -27.51 -7.25 -1.00
N TYR A 89 -27.98 -6.33 -1.82
CA TYR A 89 -27.52 -4.94 -1.87
C TYR A 89 -28.36 -4.11 -0.90
N TYR A 90 -27.73 -3.12 -0.27
CA TYR A 90 -28.41 -2.28 0.70
C TYR A 90 -28.07 -0.80 0.53
N GLN A 91 -28.94 0.03 1.10
CA GLN A 91 -28.76 1.46 1.24
C GLN A 91 -29.14 1.86 2.67
N ALA A 92 -28.22 2.48 3.40
CA ALA A 92 -28.52 3.07 4.71
C ALA A 92 -29.02 4.51 4.53
N ILE A 93 -30.02 4.88 5.31
CA ILE A 93 -30.70 6.18 5.23
C ILE A 93 -30.79 6.77 6.64
N SER A 94 -30.27 7.98 6.77
CA SER A 94 -30.31 8.81 7.97
C SER A 94 -30.55 10.28 7.62
N GLY A 95 -31.82 10.66 7.49
CA GLY A 95 -32.21 12.00 7.07
C GLY A 95 -31.89 12.22 5.59
N LYS A 96 -31.14 13.29 5.27
CA LYS A 96 -30.71 13.58 3.90
C LYS A 96 -29.39 12.90 3.51
N ASP A 97 -28.67 12.33 4.46
CA ASP A 97 -27.47 11.55 4.20
C ASP A 97 -27.85 10.09 4.00
N LEU A 98 -27.46 9.59 2.83
CA LEU A 98 -27.77 8.26 2.35
C LEU A 98 -26.56 7.73 1.61
N THR A 99 -26.29 6.44 1.75
CA THR A 99 -25.40 5.79 0.79
C THR A 99 -26.04 5.85 -0.59
N THR A 100 -25.21 5.97 -1.63
CA THR A 100 -25.73 6.10 -3.01
C THR A 100 -26.54 4.86 -3.38
N ALA A 101 -27.80 5.05 -3.79
CA ALA A 101 -28.65 3.95 -4.26
C ALA A 101 -27.97 3.23 -5.44
N GLY A 102 -27.92 1.89 -5.39
CA GLY A 102 -27.28 1.08 -6.44
C GLY A 102 -25.76 1.13 -6.43
N HIS A 103 -25.14 1.66 -5.38
CA HIS A 103 -23.69 1.58 -5.22
C HIS A 103 -23.27 0.11 -5.04
N LYS A 104 -22.53 -0.41 -6.02
CA LYS A 104 -22.18 -1.82 -6.13
C LYS A 104 -21.39 -2.41 -4.94
N ASP A 105 -20.76 -1.55 -4.14
CA ASP A 105 -19.93 -1.97 -3.02
C ASP A 105 -20.70 -2.11 -1.68
N PHE A 106 -21.97 -1.68 -1.62
CA PHE A 106 -22.83 -1.88 -0.43
C PHE A 106 -23.71 -3.10 -0.64
N TYR A 107 -23.17 -4.26 -0.29
CA TYR A 107 -23.85 -5.54 -0.35
C TYR A 107 -23.43 -6.41 0.82
N PHE A 108 -24.10 -7.52 1.08
CA PHE A 108 -23.62 -8.56 1.98
C PHE A 108 -24.08 -9.92 1.45
N ASN A 109 -23.38 -10.97 1.88
CA ASN A 109 -23.78 -12.36 1.63
C ASN A 109 -24.34 -12.94 2.92
N THR A 110 -25.51 -13.56 2.88
CA THR A 110 -25.94 -14.42 4.00
C THR A 110 -25.04 -15.64 4.10
N ALA A 111 -24.93 -16.22 5.30
CA ALA A 111 -24.06 -17.35 5.54
C ALA A 111 -24.36 -18.51 4.57
N SER A 112 -23.29 -19.10 4.02
CA SER A 112 -23.37 -20.21 3.08
C SER A 112 -23.96 -21.44 3.73
N ARG A 113 -24.66 -22.28 2.95
CA ARG A 113 -25.12 -23.59 3.41
C ARG A 113 -23.93 -24.52 3.59
N GLN A 114 -24.10 -25.56 4.41
CA GLN A 114 -23.10 -26.62 4.56
C GLN A 114 -22.72 -27.20 3.18
N GLY A 115 -21.40 -27.26 2.91
CA GLY A 115 -20.84 -27.78 1.66
C GLY A 115 -20.63 -26.72 0.57
N GLU A 116 -21.19 -25.52 0.70
CA GLU A 116 -20.95 -24.44 -0.26
C GLU A 116 -19.64 -23.71 0.03
N PRO A 117 -18.84 -23.38 -0.99
CA PRO A 117 -17.54 -22.76 -0.79
C PRO A 117 -17.66 -21.33 -0.30
N PHE A 118 -16.71 -20.92 0.53
CA PHE A 118 -16.59 -19.54 1.01
C PHE A 118 -15.13 -19.21 1.34
N VAL A 119 -14.85 -17.92 1.53
CA VAL A 119 -13.53 -17.43 1.91
C VAL A 119 -13.66 -16.56 3.14
N PHE A 120 -12.76 -16.67 4.10
CA PHE A 120 -12.63 -15.69 5.18
C PHE A 120 -11.19 -15.19 5.30
N ALA A 121 -11.04 -13.99 5.86
CA ALA A 121 -9.73 -13.39 6.13
C ALA A 121 -9.46 -13.35 7.64
N VAL A 122 -8.21 -13.48 8.05
CA VAL A 122 -7.78 -13.43 9.46
C VAL A 122 -6.56 -12.53 9.63
N TYR A 123 -6.64 -11.58 10.56
CA TYR A 123 -5.56 -10.65 10.89
C TYR A 123 -5.82 -10.05 12.28
N GLY A 124 -4.82 -9.50 12.94
CA GLY A 124 -4.99 -8.81 14.22
C GLY A 124 -3.82 -7.89 14.51
N ASP A 125 -3.87 -7.23 15.66
CA ASP A 125 -2.92 -6.19 16.03
C ASP A 125 -2.90 -5.07 14.98
N THR A 126 -4.06 -4.51 14.66
CA THR A 126 -4.17 -3.38 13.70
C THR A 126 -3.74 -2.07 14.35
N ARG A 127 -4.01 -1.91 15.66
CA ARG A 127 -3.58 -0.80 16.53
C ARG A 127 -3.66 0.60 15.90
N ASN A 128 -4.85 0.97 15.42
CA ASN A 128 -5.07 2.30 14.87
C ASN A 128 -4.88 3.40 15.92
N GLY A 129 -4.14 4.45 15.57
CA GLY A 129 -3.60 5.42 16.53
C GLY A 129 -3.16 6.78 15.98
N LEU A 130 -3.52 7.16 14.74
CA LEU A 130 -3.03 8.38 14.06
C LEU A 130 -1.50 8.47 13.95
N ASN A 131 -0.88 7.35 13.62
CA ASN A 131 0.55 7.21 13.46
C ASN A 131 0.84 6.50 12.12
N SER A 132 2.09 6.10 11.86
CA SER A 132 2.44 5.37 10.63
C SER A 132 1.67 4.05 10.45
N TYR A 133 1.18 3.45 11.55
CA TYR A 133 0.50 2.16 11.54
C TYR A 133 -0.88 2.22 10.89
N ASP A 134 -1.54 3.39 10.87
CA ASP A 134 -2.79 3.58 10.13
C ASP A 134 -2.59 3.34 8.62
N THR A 135 -1.42 3.72 8.08
CA THR A 135 -1.07 3.47 6.67
C THR A 135 -0.78 1.99 6.41
N ASP A 136 -0.17 1.31 7.38
CA ASP A 136 0.14 -0.12 7.28
C ASP A 136 -1.14 -0.97 7.40
N HIS A 137 -2.04 -0.61 8.31
CA HIS A 137 -3.37 -1.22 8.42
C HIS A 137 -4.21 -0.98 7.16
N GLU A 138 -4.23 0.26 6.65
CA GLU A 138 -4.90 0.56 5.37
C GLU A 138 -4.36 -0.33 4.23
N ALA A 139 -3.04 -0.58 4.19
CA ALA A 139 -2.44 -1.46 3.20
C ALA A 139 -2.88 -2.93 3.38
N VAL A 140 -3.03 -3.41 4.62
CA VAL A 140 -3.56 -4.75 4.91
C VAL A 140 -5.02 -4.87 4.47
N VAL A 141 -5.89 -3.91 4.84
CA VAL A 141 -7.31 -3.92 4.44
C VAL A 141 -7.46 -3.86 2.93
N ASN A 142 -6.69 -3.00 2.25
CA ASN A 142 -6.68 -2.94 0.79
C ASN A 142 -6.19 -4.25 0.15
N SER A 143 -5.24 -4.94 0.78
CA SER A 143 -4.79 -6.27 0.36
C SER A 143 -5.93 -7.30 0.50
N ILE A 144 -6.66 -7.29 1.62
CA ILE A 144 -7.83 -8.16 1.83
C ILE A 144 -8.90 -7.90 0.77
N ALA A 145 -9.26 -6.64 0.55
CA ALA A 145 -10.26 -6.25 -0.44
C ALA A 145 -9.87 -6.69 -1.86
N ARG A 146 -8.57 -6.66 -2.18
CA ARG A 146 -8.06 -6.96 -3.52
C ARG A 146 -7.82 -8.45 -3.79
N PHE A 147 -7.29 -9.19 -2.84
CA PHE A 147 -6.78 -10.55 -3.06
C PHE A 147 -7.62 -11.65 -2.39
N SER A 148 -8.44 -11.27 -1.41
CA SER A 148 -9.19 -12.23 -0.60
C SER A 148 -10.70 -12.18 -0.84
N ALA A 149 -11.27 -10.99 -1.09
CA ALA A 149 -12.71 -10.79 -1.29
C ALA A 149 -13.56 -11.63 -0.31
N PRO A 150 -13.33 -11.51 1.02
CA PRO A 150 -13.82 -12.46 1.99
C PRO A 150 -15.34 -12.35 2.19
N SER A 151 -15.95 -13.47 2.58
CA SER A 151 -17.31 -13.55 3.08
C SER A 151 -17.44 -12.95 4.48
N PHE A 152 -16.39 -13.02 5.31
CA PHE A 152 -16.26 -12.37 6.61
C PHE A 152 -14.78 -12.27 7.03
N CYS A 153 -14.48 -11.44 8.03
CA CYS A 153 -13.16 -11.29 8.61
C CYS A 153 -13.16 -11.73 10.08
N LEU A 154 -12.13 -12.47 10.50
CA LEU A 154 -11.80 -12.69 11.91
C LEU A 154 -10.71 -11.68 12.30
N ILE A 155 -10.94 -10.88 13.34
CA ILE A 155 -9.91 -9.97 13.86
C ILE A 155 -9.45 -10.41 15.25
N THR A 156 -8.20 -10.82 15.39
CA THR A 156 -7.68 -11.47 16.60
C THR A 156 -7.26 -10.50 17.72
N GLY A 157 -7.96 -9.37 17.87
CA GLY A 157 -7.74 -8.39 18.95
C GLY A 157 -6.72 -7.30 18.65
N ASP A 158 -6.64 -6.31 19.55
CA ASP A 158 -5.85 -5.09 19.44
C ASP A 158 -6.22 -4.27 18.19
N LEU A 159 -7.52 -3.97 18.10
CA LEU A 159 -8.13 -3.25 16.98
C LEU A 159 -7.72 -1.77 16.99
N VAL A 160 -7.74 -1.15 18.17
CA VAL A 160 -7.42 0.26 18.39
C VAL A 160 -6.40 0.42 19.51
N ASP A 161 -5.60 1.49 19.45
CA ASP A 161 -4.60 1.78 20.50
C ASP A 161 -5.22 2.04 21.88
N LYS A 162 -6.47 2.50 21.91
CA LYS A 162 -7.18 2.80 23.15
C LYS A 162 -8.69 2.65 22.96
N GLY A 163 -9.24 1.54 23.42
CA GLY A 163 -10.67 1.24 23.27
C GLY A 163 -11.61 2.31 23.80
N SER A 164 -11.26 3.01 24.89
CA SER A 164 -12.11 4.08 25.42
C SER A 164 -12.22 5.36 24.57
N ASP A 165 -11.44 5.49 23.49
CA ASP A 165 -11.42 6.67 22.61
C ASP A 165 -12.31 6.47 21.36
N PRO A 166 -13.45 7.18 21.25
CA PRO A 166 -14.36 7.02 20.11
C PRO A 166 -13.73 7.45 18.77
N PHE A 167 -12.77 8.37 18.78
CA PHE A 167 -12.12 8.83 17.55
C PHE A 167 -11.30 7.70 16.90
N LEU A 168 -10.66 6.84 17.70
CA LEU A 168 -9.91 5.70 17.18
C LEU A 168 -10.81 4.65 16.53
N TRP A 169 -12.03 4.46 17.07
CA TRP A 169 -13.03 3.61 16.45
C TRP A 169 -13.55 4.20 15.14
N GLU A 170 -13.82 5.50 15.09
CA GLU A 170 -14.19 6.18 13.84
C GLU A 170 -13.12 5.95 12.76
N ASN A 171 -11.85 6.15 13.09
CA ASN A 171 -10.72 5.91 12.19
C ASN A 171 -10.62 4.43 11.77
N PHE A 172 -10.78 3.49 12.73
CA PHE A 172 -10.83 2.05 12.45
C PHE A 172 -11.88 1.69 11.40
N PHE A 173 -13.13 2.10 11.59
CA PHE A 173 -14.17 1.77 10.62
C PHE A 173 -14.05 2.53 9.29
N GLN A 174 -13.39 3.68 9.26
CA GLN A 174 -13.05 4.36 8.02
C GLN A 174 -12.04 3.53 7.20
N LEU A 175 -10.96 3.06 7.84
CA LEU A 175 -9.95 2.23 7.20
C LEU A 175 -10.48 0.86 6.80
N GLU A 176 -11.34 0.26 7.62
CA GLU A 176 -11.98 -1.03 7.36
C GLU A 176 -13.10 -0.96 6.30
N ASN A 177 -13.59 0.25 5.98
CA ASN A 177 -14.76 0.41 5.11
C ASN A 177 -14.68 -0.33 3.76
N PRO A 178 -13.53 -0.41 3.04
CA PRO A 178 -13.43 -1.16 1.80
C PRO A 178 -13.94 -2.61 1.92
N VAL A 179 -13.78 -3.24 3.09
CA VAL A 179 -14.18 -4.61 3.40
C VAL A 179 -15.43 -4.67 4.29
N ALA A 180 -15.47 -3.91 5.38
CA ALA A 180 -16.52 -3.97 6.40
C ALA A 180 -17.92 -3.59 5.90
N ARG A 181 -18.00 -2.83 4.80
CA ARG A 181 -19.28 -2.52 4.13
C ARG A 181 -19.92 -3.74 3.44
N HIS A 182 -19.18 -4.83 3.27
CA HIS A 182 -19.71 -6.06 2.66
C HIS A 182 -19.35 -7.39 3.30
N ALA A 183 -18.37 -7.42 4.20
CA ALA A 183 -17.98 -8.59 4.96
C ALA A 183 -18.05 -8.25 6.47
N PRO A 184 -18.80 -9.01 7.30
CA PRO A 184 -18.83 -8.76 8.73
C PRO A 184 -17.46 -9.04 9.36
N ILE A 185 -17.14 -8.22 10.35
CA ILE A 185 -15.99 -8.42 11.22
C ILE A 185 -16.45 -9.19 12.47
N TYR A 186 -15.75 -10.28 12.78
CA TYR A 186 -15.87 -11.07 14.01
C TYR A 186 -14.58 -10.90 14.84
N PRO A 187 -14.57 -9.96 15.79
CA PRO A 187 -13.38 -9.64 16.57
C PRO A 187 -13.29 -10.38 17.91
N SER A 188 -12.05 -10.63 18.34
CA SER A 188 -11.71 -10.91 19.74
C SER A 188 -11.25 -9.63 20.45
N TYR A 189 -11.27 -9.62 21.78
CA TYR A 189 -10.68 -8.53 22.56
C TYR A 189 -9.16 -8.69 22.65
N GLY A 190 -8.44 -7.60 22.43
CA GLY A 190 -7.04 -7.43 22.81
C GLY A 190 -6.83 -6.53 24.03
N SER A 191 -5.56 -6.33 24.35
CA SER A 191 -5.14 -5.53 25.50
C SER A 191 -5.37 -4.04 25.37
N ASN A 192 -5.19 -3.50 24.17
CA ASN A 192 -5.39 -2.09 23.88
C ASN A 192 -6.89 -1.75 23.75
N ASP A 193 -7.72 -2.71 23.34
CA ASP A 193 -9.18 -2.57 23.22
C ASP A 193 -9.86 -2.36 24.58
N MET A 194 -9.22 -2.78 25.67
CA MET A 194 -9.72 -2.65 27.05
C MET A 194 -8.94 -1.61 27.87
N ALA A 195 -7.92 -0.98 27.27
CA ALA A 195 -7.06 -0.03 27.96
C ALA A 195 -7.89 1.10 28.59
N SER A 196 -7.67 1.35 29.89
CA SER A 196 -8.37 2.32 30.75
C SER A 196 -9.74 1.88 31.32
N GLY A 197 -10.16 0.62 31.14
CA GLY A 197 -11.25 0.01 31.92
C GLY A 197 -12.68 0.40 31.53
N LYS A 198 -12.89 1.18 30.47
CA LYS A 198 -14.21 1.43 29.88
C LYS A 198 -14.37 0.59 28.63
N ASP A 199 -15.16 -0.47 28.73
CA ASP A 199 -15.54 -1.31 27.60
C ASP A 199 -16.54 -0.56 26.70
N THR A 200 -16.08 -0.14 25.53
CA THR A 200 -16.95 0.41 24.47
C THR A 200 -17.01 -0.51 23.26
N PHE A 201 -16.44 -1.71 23.33
CA PHE A 201 -16.37 -2.63 22.20
C PHE A 201 -17.77 -3.04 21.72
N THR A 202 -18.68 -3.27 22.67
CA THR A 202 -20.09 -3.59 22.39
C THR A 202 -20.88 -2.42 21.79
N ASP A 203 -20.34 -1.19 21.82
CA ASP A 203 -20.96 -0.07 21.13
C ASP A 203 -20.80 -0.18 19.61
N TYR A 204 -19.77 -0.87 19.14
CA TYR A 204 -19.41 -0.98 17.74
C TYR A 204 -19.78 -2.37 17.18
N PHE A 205 -19.37 -3.44 17.86
CA PHE A 205 -19.62 -4.79 17.38
C PHE A 205 -20.93 -5.37 17.90
N ALA A 206 -21.76 -5.88 16.99
CA ALA A 206 -23.03 -6.55 17.31
C ALA A 206 -22.88 -8.07 17.28
N VAL A 207 -21.73 -8.59 17.71
CA VAL A 207 -21.44 -10.02 17.72
C VAL A 207 -22.32 -10.78 18.73
N PRO A 208 -22.52 -12.10 18.54
CA PRO A 208 -23.32 -12.88 19.47
C PRO A 208 -22.82 -12.77 20.91
N ASN A 209 -23.75 -12.94 21.86
CA ASN A 209 -23.45 -13.03 23.29
C ASN A 209 -22.68 -11.84 23.92
N GLY A 210 -22.76 -10.64 23.31
CA GLY A 210 -22.09 -9.44 23.83
C GLY A 210 -20.57 -9.43 23.60
N GLY A 211 -20.06 -10.33 22.75
CA GLY A 211 -18.74 -10.25 22.13
C GLY A 211 -17.54 -10.68 22.96
N LYS A 212 -17.69 -10.96 24.26
CA LYS A 212 -16.55 -11.45 25.07
C LYS A 212 -16.10 -12.82 24.60
N TRP A 213 -17.03 -13.78 24.54
CA TRP A 213 -16.83 -15.08 23.90
C TRP A 213 -18.14 -15.52 23.26
N TYR A 214 -18.04 -16.13 22.09
CA TYR A 214 -19.18 -16.47 21.27
C TYR A 214 -18.81 -17.50 20.21
N SER A 215 -19.82 -18.12 19.62
CA SER A 215 -19.65 -19.01 18.48
C SER A 215 -20.64 -18.69 17.36
N PHE A 216 -20.31 -19.11 16.15
CA PHE A 216 -21.19 -19.01 14.99
C PHE A 216 -20.81 -20.08 13.94
N ASP A 217 -21.76 -20.38 13.06
CA ASP A 217 -21.57 -21.37 12.01
C ASP A 217 -21.53 -20.71 10.64
N TRP A 218 -20.65 -21.19 9.75
CA TRP A 218 -20.62 -20.77 8.36
C TRP A 218 -20.21 -21.92 7.44
N GLY A 219 -21.04 -22.23 6.45
CA GLY A 219 -20.69 -23.17 5.38
C GLY A 219 -20.33 -24.59 5.86
N GLY A 220 -20.77 -25.01 7.05
CA GLY A 220 -20.42 -26.31 7.64
C GLY A 220 -19.15 -26.30 8.52
N CYS A 221 -18.59 -25.13 8.81
CA CYS A 221 -17.53 -24.93 9.81
C CYS A 221 -18.12 -24.26 11.05
N HIS A 222 -17.56 -24.59 12.22
CA HIS A 222 -17.92 -24.00 13.51
C HIS A 222 -16.80 -23.06 13.98
N PHE A 223 -17.14 -21.82 14.32
CA PHE A 223 -16.18 -20.79 14.70
C PHE A 223 -16.40 -20.38 16.15
N ILE A 224 -15.31 -20.30 16.93
CA ILE A 224 -15.34 -19.99 18.36
C ILE A 224 -14.39 -18.81 18.65
N GLY A 225 -14.94 -17.67 19.06
CA GLY A 225 -14.20 -16.50 19.52
C GLY A 225 -14.06 -16.49 21.03
N LEU A 226 -12.83 -16.36 21.54
CA LEU A 226 -12.53 -16.37 22.98
C LEU A 226 -11.90 -15.06 23.48
N TYR A 227 -12.07 -14.81 24.78
CA TYR A 227 -11.55 -13.67 25.52
C TYR A 227 -10.22 -14.02 26.20
N ALA A 228 -9.09 -13.55 25.64
CA ALA A 228 -7.76 -13.78 26.21
C ALA A 228 -6.73 -12.70 25.78
N TRP A 229 -6.39 -11.74 26.65
CA TRP A 229 -5.42 -10.66 26.33
C TRP A 229 -4.57 -10.11 27.50
N ASP A 230 -4.79 -10.54 28.75
CA ASP A 230 -4.02 -10.08 29.94
C ASP A 230 -3.42 -11.27 30.71
N THR A 231 -2.62 -12.07 30.01
CA THR A 231 -2.07 -13.31 30.60
C THR A 231 -0.90 -13.17 31.54
N TYR A 232 -0.27 -12.00 31.59
CA TYR A 232 0.79 -11.74 32.56
C TYR A 232 0.26 -11.31 33.93
N SER A 233 -0.92 -10.69 34.03
CA SER A 233 -1.39 -10.12 35.31
C SER A 233 -2.74 -10.60 35.82
N GLN A 234 -3.65 -11.15 34.98
CA GLN A 234 -5.03 -11.44 35.43
C GLN A 234 -5.65 -12.79 35.03
N ASN A 235 -5.08 -13.54 34.09
CA ASN A 235 -5.88 -14.51 33.33
C ASN A 235 -6.17 -15.89 33.96
N LYS A 236 -5.81 -16.17 35.23
CA LYS A 236 -6.20 -17.47 35.82
C LYS A 236 -7.72 -17.60 35.99
N LYS A 237 -8.43 -16.50 36.28
CA LYS A 237 -9.86 -16.56 36.62
C LYS A 237 -10.79 -16.75 35.42
N GLU A 238 -10.38 -16.34 34.22
CA GLU A 238 -11.23 -16.41 33.02
C GLU A 238 -10.96 -17.65 32.17
N VAL A 239 -9.76 -18.26 32.24
CA VAL A 239 -9.41 -19.42 31.39
C VAL A 239 -9.34 -20.76 32.12
N ALA A 240 -9.34 -20.75 33.46
CA ALA A 240 -9.25 -21.99 34.26
C ALA A 240 -10.61 -22.68 34.43
N PRO A 241 -10.62 -24.00 34.71
CA PRO A 241 -11.83 -24.73 35.09
C PRO A 241 -12.63 -24.02 36.20
N GLY A 242 -13.96 -23.98 36.03
CA GLY A 242 -14.87 -23.24 36.90
C GLY A 242 -15.07 -21.76 36.53
N SER A 243 -14.35 -21.21 35.55
CA SER A 243 -14.66 -19.89 34.98
C SER A 243 -15.89 -19.95 34.08
N ALA A 244 -16.61 -18.83 33.94
CA ALA A 244 -17.79 -18.77 33.07
C ALA A 244 -17.45 -19.09 31.60
N GLN A 245 -16.31 -18.59 31.12
CA GLN A 245 -15.83 -18.84 29.76
C GLN A 245 -15.39 -20.30 29.57
N TYR A 246 -14.69 -20.91 30.53
CA TYR A 246 -14.25 -22.30 30.42
C TYR A 246 -15.44 -23.26 30.35
N GLU A 247 -16.41 -23.09 31.27
CA GLU A 247 -17.62 -23.93 31.29
C GLU A 247 -18.49 -23.72 30.05
N TRP A 248 -18.49 -22.50 29.49
CA TRP A 248 -19.16 -22.23 28.23
C TRP A 248 -18.44 -22.91 27.05
N LEU A 249 -17.12 -22.78 26.96
CA LEU A 249 -16.31 -23.38 25.90
C LEU A 249 -16.47 -24.91 25.86
N VAL A 250 -16.47 -25.57 27.02
CA VAL A 250 -16.72 -27.02 27.08
C VAL A 250 -18.09 -27.37 26.48
N LYS A 251 -19.14 -26.62 26.83
CA LYS A 251 -20.49 -26.86 26.30
C LYS A 251 -20.60 -26.59 24.81
N ASP A 252 -19.90 -25.58 24.32
CA ASP A 252 -19.89 -25.20 22.91
C ASP A 252 -19.16 -26.26 22.06
N LEU A 253 -18.00 -26.74 22.53
CA LEU A 253 -17.27 -27.85 21.92
C LEU A 253 -18.04 -29.19 21.98
N GLU A 254 -18.90 -29.39 22.98
CA GLU A 254 -19.80 -30.55 23.07
C GLU A 254 -21.07 -30.39 22.21
N SER A 255 -21.29 -29.22 21.62
CA SER A 255 -22.55 -28.90 20.97
C SER A 255 -22.77 -29.73 19.70
N PRO A 256 -24.04 -29.96 19.30
CA PRO A 256 -24.35 -30.56 18.01
C PRO A 256 -23.82 -29.77 16.80
N ALA A 257 -23.58 -28.46 16.96
CA ALA A 257 -22.98 -27.63 15.90
C ALA A 257 -21.53 -28.04 15.67
N ASN A 258 -20.73 -28.12 16.75
CA ASN A 258 -19.35 -28.57 16.69
C ASN A 258 -19.23 -30.02 16.18
N ASN A 259 -20.02 -30.93 16.75
CA ASN A 259 -19.98 -32.36 16.39
C ASN A 259 -20.40 -32.66 14.93
N LYS A 260 -21.01 -31.70 14.23
CA LYS A 260 -21.42 -31.83 12.81
C LYS A 260 -20.58 -30.95 11.87
N ALA A 261 -19.65 -30.18 12.41
CA ALA A 261 -18.79 -29.33 11.62
C ALA A 261 -17.72 -30.19 10.92
N PHE A 262 -17.40 -29.82 9.69
CA PHE A 262 -16.25 -30.40 8.99
C PHE A 262 -14.93 -29.87 9.57
N PHE A 263 -14.95 -28.62 10.05
CA PHE A 263 -13.82 -27.97 10.67
C PHE A 263 -14.28 -27.10 11.84
N THR A 264 -13.50 -27.15 12.92
CA THR A 264 -13.65 -26.31 14.10
C THR A 264 -12.51 -25.31 14.17
N VAL A 265 -12.86 -24.02 14.15
CA VAL A 265 -11.90 -22.90 14.10
C VAL A 265 -12.04 -22.05 15.36
N VAL A 266 -10.97 -21.94 16.13
CA VAL A 266 -10.92 -21.12 17.34
C VAL A 266 -10.09 -19.86 17.08
N PHE A 267 -10.49 -18.71 17.61
CA PHE A 267 -9.72 -17.48 17.52
C PHE A 267 -9.76 -16.64 18.81
N TYR A 268 -8.63 -16.04 19.16
CA TYR A 268 -8.44 -15.17 20.35
C TYR A 268 -7.18 -14.31 20.20
N HIS A 269 -6.86 -13.47 21.18
CA HIS A 269 -5.72 -12.55 21.08
C HIS A 269 -4.38 -13.16 21.53
N ASP A 270 -4.16 -13.40 22.84
CA ASP A 270 -2.87 -13.85 23.38
C ASP A 270 -2.47 -15.25 22.92
N SER A 271 -1.47 -15.37 22.03
CA SER A 271 -1.05 -16.68 21.51
C SER A 271 -0.69 -17.72 22.58
N MET A 272 -1.22 -18.94 22.43
CA MET A 272 -0.92 -20.08 23.29
C MET A 272 0.54 -20.51 23.12
N TYR A 273 0.93 -20.68 21.86
CA TYR A 273 2.27 -21.06 21.43
C TYR A 273 2.93 -19.91 20.66
N GLN A 274 4.25 -19.81 20.76
CA GLN A 274 5.09 -18.97 19.92
C GLN A 274 6.46 -19.65 19.80
N TYR A 275 6.96 -19.77 18.58
CA TYR A 275 8.12 -20.57 18.20
C TYR A 275 8.05 -22.03 18.71
N GLU A 276 6.89 -22.67 18.53
CA GLU A 276 6.57 -24.03 19.04
C GLU A 276 6.71 -24.19 20.57
N LYS A 277 6.85 -23.09 21.33
CA LYS A 277 6.97 -23.10 22.79
C LYS A 277 5.74 -22.49 23.43
N PRO A 278 5.28 -23.00 24.59
CA PRO A 278 4.23 -22.35 25.35
C PRO A 278 4.63 -20.92 25.71
N LYS A 279 3.96 -19.94 25.09
CA LYS A 279 4.02 -18.54 25.49
C LYS A 279 3.11 -18.32 26.69
N ASN A 280 1.94 -18.95 26.64
CA ASN A 280 0.87 -18.75 27.59
C ASN A 280 0.52 -20.02 28.35
N ARG A 281 1.23 -20.27 29.46
CA ARG A 281 1.11 -21.53 30.21
C ARG A 281 -0.27 -21.79 30.78
N ASN A 282 -1.07 -20.75 31.06
CA ASN A 282 -2.43 -20.96 31.56
C ASN A 282 -3.35 -21.41 30.43
N ILE A 283 -3.32 -20.73 29.28
CA ILE A 283 -4.12 -21.12 28.11
C ILE A 283 -3.71 -22.50 27.62
N GLU A 284 -2.41 -22.77 27.49
CA GLU A 284 -1.88 -24.08 27.11
C GLU A 284 -2.35 -25.18 28.07
N LYS A 285 -2.17 -24.98 29.38
CA LYS A 285 -2.61 -25.96 30.40
C LYS A 285 -4.10 -26.27 30.37
N TYR A 286 -4.96 -25.28 30.15
CA TYR A 286 -6.41 -25.45 30.34
C TYR A 286 -7.17 -25.68 29.03
N TRP A 287 -6.77 -25.06 27.92
CA TRP A 287 -7.50 -25.13 26.65
C TRP A 287 -6.89 -26.14 25.68
N ALA A 288 -5.57 -26.34 25.64
CA ALA A 288 -4.97 -27.31 24.71
C ALA A 288 -5.54 -28.75 24.88
N PRO A 289 -5.78 -29.25 26.11
CA PRO A 289 -6.42 -30.56 26.29
C PRO A 289 -7.86 -30.60 25.77
N LEU A 290 -8.61 -29.49 25.87
CA LEU A 290 -9.97 -29.41 25.31
C LEU A 290 -9.92 -29.41 23.78
N PHE A 291 -9.07 -28.59 23.20
CA PHE A 291 -8.92 -28.48 21.75
C PHE A 291 -8.55 -29.83 21.14
N LYS A 292 -7.63 -30.56 21.76
CA LYS A 292 -7.28 -31.93 21.36
C LYS A 292 -8.44 -32.91 21.55
N LYS A 293 -9.13 -32.87 22.69
CA LYS A 293 -10.22 -33.81 23.01
C LYS A 293 -11.40 -33.68 22.04
N TYR A 294 -11.73 -32.44 21.65
CA TYR A 294 -12.91 -32.14 20.83
C TYR A 294 -12.59 -31.89 19.35
N GLY A 295 -11.36 -32.13 18.91
CA GLY A 295 -10.99 -32.07 17.49
C GLY A 295 -11.01 -30.65 16.91
N VAL A 296 -10.40 -29.68 17.60
CA VAL A 296 -10.17 -28.35 17.02
C VAL A 296 -9.09 -28.46 15.95
N ASP A 297 -9.36 -27.97 14.73
CA ASP A 297 -8.45 -28.08 13.59
C ASP A 297 -7.52 -26.85 13.46
N LEU A 298 -8.09 -25.66 13.66
CA LEU A 298 -7.45 -24.38 13.40
C LEU A 298 -7.57 -23.46 14.61
N VAL A 299 -6.46 -22.85 15.00
CA VAL A 299 -6.41 -21.82 16.04
C VAL A 299 -5.72 -20.58 15.49
N PHE A 300 -6.44 -19.47 15.43
CA PHE A 300 -5.89 -18.17 15.04
C PHE A 300 -5.68 -17.27 16.25
N CYS A 301 -4.52 -16.64 16.32
CA CYS A 301 -4.21 -15.71 17.39
C CYS A 301 -3.25 -14.59 16.96
N SER A 302 -2.89 -13.75 17.94
CA SER A 302 -2.22 -12.48 17.77
C SER A 302 -1.29 -12.20 18.96
N GLY A 303 -1.02 -10.93 19.26
CA GLY A 303 -0.24 -10.50 20.43
C GLY A 303 1.28 -10.63 20.25
N ALA A 304 1.73 -11.31 19.19
CA ALA A 304 3.06 -11.11 18.62
C ALA A 304 2.88 -10.50 17.23
N HIS A 305 3.55 -9.37 16.97
CA HIS A 305 3.36 -8.63 15.73
C HIS A 305 4.21 -9.23 14.60
N LEU A 306 3.83 -10.43 14.15
CA LEU A 306 4.46 -11.25 13.12
C LEU A 306 3.50 -12.30 12.58
N TYR A 307 3.89 -12.95 11.49
CA TYR A 307 3.28 -14.20 11.04
C TYR A 307 4.03 -15.40 11.62
N GLU A 308 3.31 -16.37 12.17
CA GLU A 308 3.86 -17.69 12.53
C GLU A 308 2.84 -18.79 12.28
N HIS A 309 3.32 -19.97 11.89
CA HIS A 309 2.50 -21.17 11.75
C HIS A 309 3.23 -22.38 12.33
N SER A 310 2.57 -23.06 13.26
CA SER A 310 3.04 -24.26 13.95
C SER A 310 1.94 -25.33 13.97
N VAL A 311 2.33 -26.61 13.97
CA VAL A 311 1.39 -27.74 14.08
C VAL A 311 1.72 -28.55 15.33
N ILE A 312 0.78 -28.64 16.26
CA ILE A 312 0.96 -29.30 17.56
C ILE A 312 -0.23 -30.21 17.82
N ASP A 313 0.03 -31.50 18.08
CA ASP A 313 -1.01 -32.52 18.27
C ASP A 313 -2.03 -32.61 17.11
N GLY A 314 -1.59 -32.31 15.88
CA GLY A 314 -2.46 -32.28 14.69
C GLY A 314 -3.26 -30.98 14.51
N ILE A 315 -3.17 -30.04 15.47
CA ILE A 315 -3.88 -28.76 15.43
C ILE A 315 -2.96 -27.69 14.85
N HIS A 316 -3.47 -26.92 13.89
CA HIS A 316 -2.75 -25.82 13.27
C HIS A 316 -2.92 -24.53 14.08
N TYR A 317 -1.83 -24.03 14.65
CA TYR A 317 -1.77 -22.76 15.36
C TYR A 317 -1.13 -21.70 14.48
N VAL A 318 -1.87 -20.63 14.19
CA VAL A 318 -1.44 -19.53 13.32
C VAL A 318 -1.49 -18.22 14.09
N ILE A 319 -0.35 -17.55 14.19
CA ILE A 319 -0.25 -16.16 14.65
C ILE A 319 -0.36 -15.25 13.42
N SER A 320 -1.38 -14.38 13.40
CA SER A 320 -1.65 -13.41 12.34
C SER A 320 -1.62 -11.97 12.85
N GLY A 321 -0.58 -11.61 13.61
CA GLY A 321 -0.46 -10.29 14.25
C GLY A 321 0.16 -9.20 13.37
N GLY A 322 0.10 -9.37 12.04
CA GLY A 322 0.67 -8.42 11.08
C GLY A 322 -0.36 -7.45 10.51
N GLY A 323 -1.43 -7.14 11.26
CA GLY A 323 -2.57 -6.36 10.79
C GLY A 323 -2.33 -4.86 10.64
N GLY A 324 -1.29 -4.31 11.25
CA GLY A 324 -0.93 -2.90 11.11
C GLY A 324 0.04 -2.36 12.17
N ALA A 325 0.05 -2.93 13.37
CA ALA A 325 0.94 -2.53 14.46
C ALA A 325 2.43 -2.75 14.15
N GLU A 326 3.30 -2.11 14.95
CA GLU A 326 4.74 -2.19 14.79
C GLU A 326 5.29 -3.62 14.82
N MET A 327 6.03 -4.02 13.79
CA MET A 327 6.61 -5.37 13.72
C MET A 327 7.59 -5.65 14.88
N GLN A 328 7.34 -6.72 15.62
CA GLN A 328 8.19 -7.15 16.73
C GLN A 328 9.34 -8.04 16.21
N LYS A 329 10.49 -7.45 15.88
CA LYS A 329 11.66 -8.18 15.39
C LYS A 329 12.41 -8.90 16.52
N TYR A 330 11.89 -10.04 16.98
CA TYR A 330 12.60 -10.97 17.85
C TYR A 330 12.81 -12.30 17.12
N CYS A 331 14.07 -12.69 16.92
CA CYS A 331 14.43 -14.03 16.46
C CYS A 331 15.10 -14.75 17.64
N PRO A 332 14.50 -15.81 18.21
CA PRO A 332 15.23 -16.67 19.12
C PRO A 332 16.35 -17.35 18.33
N ILE A 333 17.56 -17.33 18.87
CA ILE A 333 18.69 -18.09 18.34
C ILE A 333 18.33 -19.58 18.41
N GLY A 334 18.01 -20.21 17.28
CA GLY A 334 17.68 -21.64 17.19
C GLY A 334 17.14 -22.08 15.83
N GLU A 335 17.41 -23.34 15.47
CA GLU A 335 16.96 -23.96 14.22
C GLU A 335 15.44 -24.20 14.26
N VAL A 336 14.76 -23.77 13.19
CA VAL A 336 13.35 -24.09 12.84
C VAL A 336 12.28 -23.23 13.53
N CYS A 337 11.79 -22.21 12.81
CA CYS A 337 10.41 -21.69 12.87
C CYS A 337 10.13 -20.82 11.62
N THR A 338 8.93 -20.92 11.03
CA THR A 338 8.46 -20.05 9.93
C THR A 338 7.88 -18.76 10.53
N ALA A 339 8.73 -17.90 11.08
CA ALA A 339 8.32 -16.59 11.56
C ALA A 339 8.69 -15.52 10.53
N LEU A 340 7.72 -14.74 10.06
CA LEU A 340 7.91 -13.69 9.06
C LEU A 340 7.46 -12.33 9.61
N PHE A 341 8.32 -11.33 9.48
CA PHE A 341 8.06 -9.96 9.94
C PHE A 341 7.53 -9.11 8.79
N GLU A 342 6.29 -9.41 8.37
CA GLU A 342 5.63 -8.80 7.23
C GLU A 342 4.20 -8.41 7.60
N PHE A 343 3.72 -7.28 7.09
CA PHE A 343 2.30 -6.93 7.19
C PHE A 343 1.49 -7.86 6.30
N HIS A 344 0.51 -8.55 6.87
CA HIS A 344 -0.18 -9.65 6.21
C HIS A 344 -1.59 -9.86 6.74
N HIS A 345 -2.34 -10.65 5.99
CA HIS A 345 -3.58 -11.29 6.41
C HIS A 345 -3.54 -12.75 5.96
N VAL A 346 -4.27 -13.63 6.64
CA VAL A 346 -4.45 -15.03 6.21
C VAL A 346 -5.76 -15.16 5.47
N LYS A 347 -5.71 -15.53 4.20
CA LYS A 347 -6.87 -15.92 3.40
C LYS A 347 -7.13 -17.40 3.61
N VAL A 348 -8.33 -17.75 4.04
CA VAL A 348 -8.75 -19.14 4.20
C VAL A 348 -9.87 -19.43 3.23
N SER A 349 -9.58 -20.29 2.25
CA SER A 349 -10.55 -20.74 1.24
C SER A 349 -11.09 -22.10 1.66
N VAL A 350 -12.39 -22.17 1.89
CA VAL A 350 -13.10 -23.37 2.32
C VAL A 350 -13.85 -23.95 1.13
N ASN A 351 -13.49 -25.17 0.75
CA ASN A 351 -14.17 -25.96 -0.26
C ASN A 351 -14.24 -27.40 0.25
N LEU A 352 -15.24 -27.67 1.08
CA LEU A 352 -15.33 -28.90 1.86
C LEU A 352 -15.20 -30.16 0.98
N PRO A 353 -14.49 -31.20 1.47
CA PRO A 353 -13.92 -31.35 2.82
C PRO A 353 -12.54 -30.69 2.98
N VAL A 354 -12.13 -29.77 2.11
CA VAL A 354 -10.79 -29.17 2.09
C VAL A 354 -10.81 -27.70 2.52
N ILE A 355 -9.84 -27.32 3.35
CA ILE A 355 -9.50 -25.92 3.61
C ILE A 355 -8.09 -25.63 3.12
N LYS A 356 -7.91 -24.49 2.44
CA LYS A 356 -6.60 -23.94 2.08
C LYS A 356 -6.40 -22.61 2.76
N ALA A 357 -5.36 -22.49 3.58
CA ALA A 357 -4.94 -21.24 4.20
C ALA A 357 -3.71 -20.68 3.48
N GLU A 358 -3.71 -19.37 3.22
CA GLU A 358 -2.62 -18.64 2.57
C GLU A 358 -2.35 -17.35 3.34
N ALA A 359 -1.17 -17.21 3.93
CA ALA A 359 -0.72 -15.95 4.50
C ALA A 359 -0.28 -15.03 3.37
N ILE A 360 -0.91 -13.86 3.21
CA ILE A 360 -0.74 -12.95 2.08
C ILE A 360 -0.29 -11.59 2.59
N ASN A 361 0.85 -11.11 2.10
CA ASN A 361 1.33 -9.76 2.47
C ASN A 361 0.55 -8.65 1.75
N VAL A 362 0.83 -7.38 2.09
CA VAL A 362 0.16 -6.21 1.50
C VAL A 362 0.29 -6.10 -0.03
N ASN A 363 1.29 -6.76 -0.63
CA ASN A 363 1.53 -6.79 -2.07
C ASN A 363 0.85 -7.97 -2.79
N GLY A 364 0.13 -8.83 -2.06
CA GLY A 364 -0.52 -10.02 -2.62
C GLY A 364 0.37 -11.26 -2.67
N ASN A 365 1.55 -11.25 -2.03
CA ASN A 365 2.45 -12.39 -2.04
C ASN A 365 2.05 -13.39 -0.97
N VAL A 366 1.88 -14.64 -1.39
CA VAL A 366 1.75 -15.77 -0.45
C VAL A 366 3.10 -15.98 0.25
N LEU A 367 3.11 -15.74 1.55
CA LEU A 367 4.20 -15.91 2.51
C LEU A 367 4.34 -17.36 2.98
N ASP A 368 3.21 -17.98 3.29
CA ASP A 368 3.07 -19.40 3.65
C ASP A 368 1.71 -19.91 3.18
N SER A 369 1.58 -21.22 2.99
CA SER A 369 0.32 -21.86 2.65
C SER A 369 0.27 -23.30 3.13
N PHE A 370 -0.90 -23.72 3.59
CA PHE A 370 -1.14 -25.11 3.98
C PHE A 370 -2.58 -25.54 3.65
N ILE A 371 -2.77 -26.85 3.60
CA ILE A 371 -4.05 -27.48 3.26
C ILE A 371 -4.42 -28.43 4.40
N LEU A 372 -5.69 -28.39 4.78
CA LEU A 372 -6.34 -29.30 5.70
C LEU A 372 -7.41 -30.08 4.94
N VAL A 373 -7.52 -31.36 5.22
CA VAL A 373 -8.58 -32.24 4.71
C VAL A 373 -9.29 -32.79 5.94
N SER A 374 -10.61 -32.66 5.99
CA SER A 374 -11.41 -33.16 7.09
C SER A 374 -11.46 -34.70 7.05
N ASP A 375 -11.21 -35.33 8.20
CA ASP A 375 -11.35 -36.79 8.39
C ASP A 375 -12.82 -37.20 8.63
N PHE A 376 -13.79 -36.30 8.40
CA PHE A 376 -15.21 -36.61 8.54
C PHE A 376 -15.62 -37.75 7.62
N GLU A 377 -15.79 -38.96 8.19
CA GLU A 377 -15.98 -40.22 7.46
C GLU A 377 -17.10 -40.14 6.41
N GLU A 378 -16.70 -40.33 5.14
CA GLU A 378 -17.55 -40.66 4.01
C GLU A 378 -18.20 -42.04 4.20
N ASN A 379 -19.32 -42.09 4.93
CA ASN A 379 -20.28 -43.17 4.71
C ASN A 379 -21.03 -42.92 3.39
N GLU A 380 -20.34 -43.21 2.28
CA GLU A 380 -20.80 -43.87 1.04
C GLU A 380 -20.02 -43.40 -0.20
N LYS A 381 -19.25 -44.35 -0.76
CA LYS A 381 -18.64 -44.43 -2.10
C LYS A 381 -17.22 -43.90 -2.25
N GLU A 382 -16.28 -44.82 -2.02
CA GLU A 382 -14.93 -44.85 -2.54
C GLU A 382 -14.85 -44.42 -4.03
N GLN A 383 -14.12 -43.35 -4.31
CA GLN A 383 -13.29 -43.25 -5.52
C GLN A 383 -11.92 -42.64 -5.17
N ASN A 384 -10.92 -43.53 -5.17
CA ASN A 384 -9.46 -43.32 -5.24
C ASN A 384 -8.96 -41.87 -5.32
N PHE A 385 -8.43 -41.36 -4.21
CA PHE A 385 -7.40 -40.31 -4.20
C PHE A 385 -6.03 -40.92 -3.87
N SER A 386 -5.40 -41.51 -4.88
CA SER A 386 -3.98 -41.87 -4.84
C SER A 386 -3.29 -41.11 -5.97
N ASP A 387 -2.96 -39.83 -5.76
CA ASP A 387 -2.00 -39.06 -6.58
C ASP A 387 -1.76 -37.64 -6.04
N ILE A 388 -1.56 -37.46 -4.73
CA ILE A 388 -1.06 -36.18 -4.18
C ILE A 388 0.33 -36.41 -3.59
N GLY A 389 1.33 -36.27 -4.45
CA GLY A 389 2.74 -36.26 -4.07
C GLY A 389 3.06 -35.05 -3.17
N LEU A 390 3.42 -35.36 -1.93
CA LEU A 390 4.00 -34.42 -0.96
C LEU A 390 5.38 -33.95 -1.45
N TYR A 391 5.63 -32.64 -1.45
CA TYR A 391 6.98 -32.10 -1.59
C TYR A 391 7.45 -31.42 -0.30
N LYS A 392 8.65 -31.82 0.15
CA LYS A 392 9.43 -31.24 1.26
C LYS A 392 10.28 -30.04 0.80
N LYS A 393 10.53 -29.15 1.77
CA LYS A 393 11.44 -27.98 1.87
C LYS A 393 12.67 -27.91 0.92
N GLY A 394 12.96 -26.69 0.43
CA GLY A 394 14.28 -26.25 -0.04
C GLY A 394 14.26 -24.82 -0.62
N GLY A 395 15.15 -23.92 -0.18
CA GLY A 395 15.12 -22.48 -0.48
C GLY A 395 15.75 -22.01 -1.81
N SER A 396 15.74 -20.69 -1.97
CA SER A 396 16.23 -19.84 -3.08
C SER A 396 15.16 -19.38 -4.09
N SER A 397 15.18 -18.07 -4.38
CA SER A 397 14.12 -17.23 -4.94
C SER A 397 13.96 -17.33 -6.47
N SER A 398 13.53 -18.49 -6.97
CA SER A 398 12.84 -18.56 -8.27
C SER A 398 11.66 -19.51 -8.17
N LYS A 399 10.45 -19.01 -8.40
CA LYS A 399 9.27 -19.88 -8.49
C LYS A 399 9.27 -20.52 -9.87
N THR A 400 9.42 -21.85 -9.93
CA THR A 400 9.35 -22.61 -11.17
C THR A 400 7.96 -23.21 -11.32
N LYS A 401 7.36 -23.07 -12.51
CA LYS A 401 6.07 -23.69 -12.87
C LYS A 401 6.25 -24.61 -14.06
N LEU A 402 5.67 -25.81 -14.01
CA LEU A 402 5.66 -26.76 -15.11
C LEU A 402 4.27 -26.82 -15.76
N PHE A 403 4.21 -26.57 -17.06
CA PHE A 403 2.99 -26.64 -17.86
C PHE A 403 3.06 -27.84 -18.79
N LYS A 404 2.13 -28.79 -18.60
CA LYS A 404 2.06 -30.02 -19.40
C LYS A 404 1.37 -29.79 -20.73
N GLY A 405 2.03 -30.19 -21.80
CA GLY A 405 1.54 -30.10 -23.18
C GLY A 405 1.76 -31.39 -23.97
N ALA A 406 2.77 -32.19 -23.60
CA ALA A 406 3.10 -33.42 -24.31
C ALA A 406 2.11 -34.57 -24.01
N PRO A 407 1.82 -35.47 -24.98
CA PRO A 407 0.97 -36.63 -24.75
C PRO A 407 1.51 -37.55 -23.63
N ALA A 408 0.62 -38.10 -22.81
CA ALA A 408 0.98 -39.01 -21.72
C ALA A 408 1.79 -40.21 -22.25
N GLY A 409 2.94 -40.48 -21.62
CA GLY A 409 3.85 -41.56 -22.02
C GLY A 409 4.96 -41.16 -23.01
N THR A 410 5.04 -39.88 -23.42
CA THR A 410 6.16 -39.38 -24.23
C THR A 410 7.28 -38.84 -23.35
N ASN A 411 8.54 -39.20 -23.66
CA ASN A 411 9.71 -38.90 -22.82
C ASN A 411 10.47 -37.66 -23.31
N PHE A 412 9.76 -36.55 -23.58
CA PHE A 412 10.35 -35.30 -24.06
C PHE A 412 10.85 -34.42 -22.91
N LYS A 413 12.08 -33.89 -23.03
CA LYS A 413 12.64 -32.93 -22.07
C LYS A 413 11.91 -31.58 -22.21
N PRO A 414 11.41 -30.97 -21.11
CA PRO A 414 10.71 -29.68 -21.14
C PRO A 414 11.54 -28.56 -21.79
N VAL A 415 10.86 -27.57 -22.36
CA VAL A 415 11.50 -26.33 -22.83
C VAL A 415 11.47 -25.30 -21.69
N THR A 416 12.65 -24.80 -21.32
CA THR A 416 12.83 -23.86 -20.19
C THR A 416 12.73 -22.41 -20.65
N LEU A 417 11.91 -21.62 -19.96
CA LEU A 417 11.75 -20.18 -20.17
C LEU A 417 12.05 -19.44 -18.87
N ALA A 418 12.68 -18.27 -18.97
CA ALA A 418 12.86 -17.34 -17.85
C ALA A 418 12.03 -16.07 -18.10
N LEU A 419 10.99 -15.85 -17.29
CA LEU A 419 10.17 -14.64 -17.34
C LEU A 419 10.66 -13.64 -16.29
N PHE A 420 11.23 -12.53 -16.75
CA PHE A 420 11.59 -11.38 -15.94
C PHE A 420 10.45 -10.36 -15.98
N ALA A 421 9.75 -10.20 -14.87
CA ALA A 421 8.51 -9.44 -14.83
C ALA A 421 8.41 -8.53 -13.60
N THR A 422 7.71 -7.41 -13.78
CA THR A 422 7.10 -6.65 -12.67
C THR A 422 5.61 -6.96 -12.66
N ASP A 423 4.93 -6.91 -11.52
CA ASP A 423 3.51 -7.30 -11.34
C ASP A 423 2.56 -6.58 -12.33
N CYS A 424 2.47 -7.09 -13.57
CA CYS A 424 1.82 -6.44 -14.71
C CYS A 424 0.69 -7.31 -15.27
N ALA A 425 -0.36 -6.67 -15.81
CA ALA A 425 -1.52 -7.39 -16.34
C ALA A 425 -1.14 -8.39 -17.45
N PHE A 426 -0.27 -7.97 -18.38
CA PHE A 426 0.23 -8.85 -19.43
C PHE A 426 1.11 -10.00 -18.89
N CYS A 427 1.80 -9.81 -17.76
CA CYS A 427 2.62 -10.83 -17.12
C CYS A 427 1.76 -11.98 -16.58
N HIS A 428 0.61 -11.64 -16.00
CA HIS A 428 -0.39 -12.62 -15.56
C HIS A 428 -1.06 -13.34 -16.73
N GLU A 429 -1.32 -12.64 -17.83
CA GLU A 429 -1.82 -13.25 -19.07
C GLU A 429 -0.78 -14.22 -19.66
N VAL A 430 0.50 -13.84 -19.66
CA VAL A 430 1.60 -14.73 -20.08
C VAL A 430 1.59 -16.01 -19.25
N GLU A 431 1.55 -15.89 -17.93
CA GLU A 431 1.63 -17.00 -16.99
C GLU A 431 0.40 -17.92 -17.01
N ASN A 432 -0.81 -17.37 -17.11
CA ASN A 432 -2.06 -18.11 -16.92
C ASN A 432 -2.77 -18.47 -18.22
N ASP A 433 -2.52 -17.74 -19.31
CA ASP A 433 -3.24 -17.92 -20.58
C ASP A 433 -2.29 -18.30 -21.72
N ILE A 434 -1.25 -17.50 -21.99
CA ILE A 434 -0.38 -17.68 -23.15
C ILE A 434 0.49 -18.93 -23.01
N ILE A 435 1.25 -19.08 -21.91
CA ILE A 435 2.14 -20.23 -21.73
C ILE A 435 1.36 -21.55 -21.64
N PRO A 436 0.26 -21.67 -20.87
CA PRO A 436 -0.58 -22.88 -20.89
C PRO A 436 -1.20 -23.16 -22.25
N GLY A 437 -1.65 -22.13 -22.96
CA GLY A 437 -2.18 -22.24 -24.32
C GLY A 437 -1.13 -22.75 -25.31
N LEU A 438 0.09 -22.22 -25.24
CA LEU A 438 1.21 -22.64 -26.08
C LEU A 438 1.67 -24.06 -25.76
N ALA A 439 1.74 -24.45 -24.49
CA ALA A 439 2.08 -25.82 -24.10
C ALA A 439 1.14 -26.83 -24.75
N LYS A 440 -0.18 -26.61 -24.65
CA LYS A 440 -1.21 -27.46 -25.26
C LYS A 440 -1.17 -27.41 -26.79
N LYS A 441 -1.04 -26.22 -27.39
CA LYS A 441 -1.05 -26.03 -28.85
C LYS A 441 0.17 -26.66 -29.53
N THR A 442 1.33 -26.57 -28.89
CA THR A 442 2.60 -27.08 -29.45
C THR A 442 2.91 -28.52 -29.06
N GLY A 443 2.12 -29.12 -28.16
CA GLY A 443 2.32 -30.47 -27.66
C GLY A 443 3.60 -30.62 -26.83
N THR A 444 4.02 -29.56 -26.14
CA THR A 444 5.34 -29.47 -25.48
C THR A 444 5.21 -29.09 -24.02
N ASP A 445 5.95 -29.78 -23.15
CA ASP A 445 6.06 -29.40 -21.75
C ASP A 445 6.93 -28.14 -21.61
N ILE A 446 6.43 -27.14 -20.88
CA ILE A 446 7.11 -25.86 -20.68
C ILE A 446 7.44 -25.68 -19.21
N GLU A 447 8.70 -25.44 -18.89
CA GLU A 447 9.18 -25.08 -17.55
C GLU A 447 9.43 -23.58 -17.49
N LEU A 448 8.59 -22.86 -16.74
CA LEU A 448 8.66 -21.41 -16.61
C LEU A 448 9.29 -21.01 -15.28
N HIS A 449 10.47 -20.40 -15.33
CA HIS A 449 11.12 -19.77 -14.19
C HIS A 449 10.70 -18.31 -14.08
N LEU A 450 10.14 -17.94 -12.93
CA LEU A 450 9.69 -16.58 -12.65
C LEU A 450 10.78 -15.82 -11.90
N PHE A 451 11.17 -14.67 -12.46
CA PHE A 451 12.09 -13.72 -11.86
C PHE A 451 11.37 -12.38 -11.62
N PRO A 452 10.69 -12.22 -10.47
CA PRO A 452 10.09 -10.94 -10.11
C PRO A 452 11.17 -9.87 -9.96
N LEU A 453 11.05 -8.79 -10.72
CA LEU A 453 12.01 -7.69 -10.74
C LEU A 453 11.94 -6.79 -9.50
N ARG A 454 10.97 -7.03 -8.62
CA ARG A 454 10.88 -6.43 -7.28
C ARG A 454 11.84 -7.08 -6.27
N ASP A 455 12.34 -8.28 -6.56
CA ASP A 455 13.29 -8.97 -5.71
C ASP A 455 14.71 -8.47 -6.05
N SER A 456 15.46 -8.07 -5.02
CA SER A 456 16.83 -7.58 -5.17
C SER A 456 17.71 -8.63 -5.85
N GLY A 457 18.36 -8.28 -6.96
CA GLY A 457 19.24 -9.17 -7.72
C GLY A 457 18.60 -9.81 -8.96
N ASN A 458 17.27 -9.88 -9.09
CA ASN A 458 16.63 -10.44 -10.28
C ASN A 458 16.70 -9.49 -11.49
N PHE A 459 16.67 -8.18 -11.23
CA PHE A 459 16.95 -7.19 -12.26
C PHE A 459 18.41 -7.25 -12.71
N GLU A 460 19.36 -7.36 -11.79
CA GLU A 460 20.77 -7.56 -12.11
C GLU A 460 21.01 -8.85 -12.93
N LYS A 461 20.30 -9.94 -12.62
CA LYS A 461 20.32 -11.17 -13.43
C LYS A 461 19.78 -10.96 -14.85
N MET A 462 18.69 -10.19 -15.01
CA MET A 462 18.14 -9.86 -16.33
C MET A 462 19.16 -9.08 -17.18
N ILE A 463 19.77 -8.05 -16.60
CA ILE A 463 20.78 -7.22 -17.28
C ILE A 463 22.05 -8.03 -17.63
N ALA A 464 22.47 -8.92 -16.74
CA ALA A 464 23.59 -9.81 -17.02
C ALA A 464 23.28 -10.74 -18.20
N LEU A 465 22.07 -11.30 -18.25
CA LEU A 465 21.61 -12.16 -19.33
C LEU A 465 21.49 -11.40 -20.67
N GLU A 466 20.88 -10.22 -20.67
CA GLU A 466 20.80 -9.31 -21.82
C GLU A 466 22.18 -8.99 -22.40
N SER A 467 23.15 -8.70 -21.53
CA SER A 467 24.53 -8.44 -21.94
C SER A 467 25.23 -9.66 -22.53
N GLU A 468 24.97 -10.86 -22.00
CA GLU A 468 25.53 -12.12 -22.54
C GLU A 468 24.93 -12.43 -23.92
N LEU A 469 23.63 -12.18 -24.09
CA LEU A 469 22.89 -12.37 -25.34
C LEU A 469 23.14 -11.24 -26.37
N LYS A 470 23.87 -10.18 -25.99
CA LYS A 470 24.12 -8.97 -26.79
C LYS A 470 22.84 -8.25 -27.22
N ASP A 471 21.82 -8.31 -26.38
CA ASP A 471 20.50 -7.73 -26.61
C ASP A 471 20.05 -6.97 -25.36
N THR A 472 20.35 -5.68 -25.30
CA THR A 472 20.37 -4.86 -24.06
C THR A 472 19.28 -3.80 -23.97
N ASP A 473 18.28 -3.81 -24.85
CA ASP A 473 17.21 -2.79 -24.88
C ASP A 473 15.81 -3.40 -24.71
N ASN A 474 15.74 -4.50 -23.95
CA ASN A 474 14.51 -5.26 -23.78
C ASN A 474 13.57 -4.58 -22.77
N GLN A 475 12.32 -4.40 -23.17
CA GLN A 475 11.27 -3.89 -22.29
C GLN A 475 10.76 -4.99 -21.36
N VAL A 476 10.36 -4.62 -20.14
CA VAL A 476 9.72 -5.54 -19.19
C VAL A 476 8.21 -5.60 -19.48
N PRO A 477 7.55 -6.78 -19.41
CA PRO A 477 8.15 -8.09 -19.10
C PRO A 477 9.03 -8.61 -20.23
N ALA A 478 10.10 -9.32 -19.86
CA ALA A 478 11.02 -9.95 -20.80
C ALA A 478 11.01 -11.47 -20.61
N ILE A 479 11.01 -12.22 -21.71
CA ILE A 479 11.09 -13.69 -21.70
C ILE A 479 12.38 -14.11 -22.40
N ALA A 480 13.25 -14.78 -21.67
CA ALA A 480 14.43 -15.41 -22.25
C ALA A 480 14.18 -16.89 -22.49
N MET A 481 14.64 -17.38 -23.64
CA MET A 481 14.57 -18.78 -24.06
C MET A 481 15.77 -19.07 -24.97
N GLY A 482 16.62 -20.01 -24.57
CA GLY A 482 17.84 -20.33 -25.29
C GLY A 482 18.80 -19.14 -25.38
N ASN A 483 19.12 -18.72 -26.62
CA ASN A 483 20.01 -17.59 -26.92
C ASN A 483 19.25 -16.32 -27.34
N LYS A 484 17.94 -16.23 -27.09
CA LYS A 484 17.14 -15.05 -27.39
C LYS A 484 16.40 -14.56 -26.15
N ILE A 485 16.18 -13.26 -26.10
CA ILE A 485 15.32 -12.60 -25.14
C ILE A 485 14.30 -11.77 -25.92
N LEU A 486 13.05 -11.78 -25.47
CA LEU A 486 11.94 -11.04 -26.09
C LEU A 486 11.44 -10.01 -25.09
N GLY A 487 11.43 -8.73 -25.48
CA GLY A 487 11.12 -7.61 -24.60
C GLY A 487 9.75 -6.99 -24.86
N GLY A 488 8.91 -6.95 -23.83
CA GLY A 488 7.63 -6.25 -23.84
C GLY A 488 6.51 -6.98 -24.58
N GLU A 489 5.29 -6.48 -24.39
CA GLU A 489 4.07 -7.16 -24.81
C GLU A 489 3.99 -7.45 -26.31
N LYS A 490 4.34 -6.46 -27.14
CA LYS A 490 4.22 -6.57 -28.60
C LYS A 490 5.14 -7.66 -29.15
N GLU A 491 6.39 -7.69 -28.71
CA GLU A 491 7.39 -8.63 -29.20
C GLU A 491 7.10 -10.05 -28.72
N ILE A 492 6.75 -10.20 -27.44
CA ILE A 492 6.38 -11.50 -26.85
C ILE A 492 5.19 -12.10 -27.60
N ARG A 493 4.13 -11.33 -27.87
CA ARG A 493 2.96 -11.84 -28.60
C ARG A 493 3.27 -12.30 -30.02
N GLN A 494 4.21 -11.63 -30.70
CA GLN A 494 4.53 -11.90 -32.10
C GLN A 494 5.48 -13.09 -32.27
N ASN A 495 6.45 -13.23 -31.36
CA ASN A 495 7.63 -14.06 -31.61
C ASN A 495 7.74 -15.28 -30.67
N LEU A 496 7.04 -15.30 -29.52
CA LEU A 496 7.20 -16.36 -28.52
C LEU A 496 6.79 -17.74 -29.05
N GLU A 497 5.70 -17.83 -29.81
CA GLU A 497 5.24 -19.10 -30.38
C GLU A 497 6.25 -19.69 -31.37
N ALA A 498 6.74 -18.86 -32.29
CA ALA A 498 7.71 -19.28 -33.30
C ALA A 498 9.02 -19.74 -32.64
N LEU A 499 9.50 -19.01 -31.64
CA LEU A 499 10.72 -19.34 -30.90
C LEU A 499 10.57 -20.64 -30.08
N LEU A 500 9.38 -20.88 -29.51
CA LEU A 500 9.09 -22.12 -28.78
C LEU A 500 9.11 -23.33 -29.73
N ILE A 501 8.52 -23.21 -30.93
CA ILE A 501 8.52 -24.27 -31.94
C ILE A 501 9.95 -24.54 -32.44
N GLU A 502 10.72 -23.49 -32.73
CA GLU A 502 12.15 -23.57 -33.12
C GLU A 502 12.96 -24.34 -32.05
N THR A 503 12.75 -24.00 -30.77
CA THR A 503 13.46 -24.63 -29.64
C THR A 503 13.02 -26.08 -29.41
N ARG A 504 11.73 -26.38 -29.61
CA ARG A 504 11.18 -27.75 -29.52
C ARG A 504 11.81 -28.66 -30.56
N ASP A 505 11.89 -28.20 -31.81
CA ASP A 505 12.36 -28.98 -32.96
C ASP A 505 13.90 -29.13 -32.98
N THR A 506 14.60 -28.32 -32.17
CA THR A 506 16.03 -28.47 -31.92
C THR A 506 16.28 -29.69 -31.02
N PRO A 507 17.16 -30.64 -31.42
CA PRO A 507 17.51 -31.81 -30.61
C PRO A 507 17.99 -31.40 -29.19
N PRO A 508 17.59 -32.11 -28.12
CA PRO A 508 17.89 -31.72 -26.73
C PRO A 508 19.38 -31.45 -26.45
N GLU A 509 20.27 -32.20 -27.09
CA GLU A 509 21.73 -32.07 -27.00
C GLU A 509 22.30 -30.81 -27.70
N GLN A 510 21.50 -30.16 -28.56
CA GLN A 510 21.84 -28.91 -29.26
C GLN A 510 21.10 -27.70 -28.66
N ARG A 511 20.22 -27.90 -27.67
CA ARG A 511 19.52 -26.79 -27.00
C ARG A 511 20.50 -26.04 -26.10
N ILE A 512 20.57 -24.73 -26.28
CA ILE A 512 21.31 -23.83 -25.38
C ILE A 512 20.50 -23.68 -24.10
N GLU A 513 21.00 -24.15 -22.97
CA GLU A 513 20.35 -23.97 -21.67
C GLU A 513 20.63 -22.58 -21.09
N LEU A 514 19.59 -21.94 -20.54
CA LEU A 514 19.70 -20.68 -19.81
C LEU A 514 20.54 -20.90 -18.55
N LYS A 515 21.74 -20.29 -18.48
CA LYS A 515 22.60 -20.33 -17.29
C LYS A 515 22.06 -19.37 -16.22
N LEU A 516 21.14 -19.86 -15.39
CA LEU A 516 20.48 -19.06 -14.33
C LEU A 516 21.21 -19.11 -12.97
N THR A 517 22.44 -19.66 -12.89
CA THR A 517 23.15 -19.88 -11.62
C THR A 517 24.04 -18.69 -11.21
N GLN A 518 24.00 -18.36 -9.92
CA GLN A 518 24.92 -17.43 -9.27
C GLN A 518 26.32 -18.02 -9.25
N LYS A 519 27.17 -17.69 -10.23
CA LYS A 519 28.61 -17.77 -9.99
C LYS A 519 29.41 -16.77 -10.82
N ASP A 520 30.21 -16.03 -10.06
CA ASP A 520 31.42 -15.27 -10.42
C ASP A 520 31.24 -14.08 -11.36
N SER A 521 31.19 -12.87 -10.79
CA SER A 521 31.49 -11.66 -11.55
C SER A 521 31.85 -10.41 -10.73
N GLU A 522 33.06 -10.40 -10.17
CA GLU A 522 33.75 -9.13 -9.84
C GLU A 522 33.86 -8.19 -11.08
N ALA A 523 33.75 -8.73 -12.31
CA ALA A 523 33.75 -7.96 -13.54
C ALA A 523 32.37 -7.39 -13.97
N GLN A 524 31.25 -7.92 -13.47
CA GLN A 524 29.90 -7.45 -13.88
C GLN A 524 29.36 -6.34 -12.98
N GLU A 525 29.83 -6.21 -11.73
CA GLU A 525 29.52 -5.04 -10.88
C GLU A 525 29.87 -3.73 -11.60
N THR A 526 30.98 -3.69 -12.36
CA THR A 526 31.42 -2.47 -13.04
C THR A 526 30.48 -2.00 -14.16
N ILE A 527 29.76 -2.91 -14.84
CA ILE A 527 28.83 -2.57 -15.93
C ILE A 527 27.49 -2.11 -15.36
N VAL A 528 26.98 -2.80 -14.34
CA VAL A 528 25.74 -2.45 -13.64
C VAL A 528 25.88 -1.13 -12.87
N GLU A 529 27.03 -0.88 -12.22
CA GLU A 529 27.32 0.42 -11.61
C GLU A 529 27.42 1.55 -12.62
N LYS A 530 28.07 1.33 -13.77
CA LYS A 530 28.09 2.31 -14.88
C LYS A 530 26.67 2.61 -15.37
N PHE A 531 25.79 1.62 -15.47
CA PHE A 531 24.40 1.81 -15.88
C PHE A 531 23.54 2.56 -14.83
N LYS A 532 23.73 2.26 -13.53
CA LYS A 532 23.10 3.00 -12.41
C LYS A 532 23.57 4.46 -12.38
N SER A 533 24.86 4.70 -12.65
CA SER A 533 25.43 6.06 -12.70
C SER A 533 24.84 6.92 -13.83
N PHE A 534 24.53 6.32 -14.98
CA PHE A 534 23.97 7.03 -16.14
C PHE A 534 22.55 7.55 -15.89
N ARG A 535 21.76 6.87 -15.04
CA ARG A 535 20.39 7.25 -14.67
C ARG A 535 20.30 8.20 -13.47
N LEU A 536 21.32 8.24 -12.61
CA LEU A 536 21.43 9.15 -11.46
C LEU A 536 21.92 10.56 -11.87
N LEU A 537 22.81 10.61 -12.85
CA LEU A 537 23.43 11.85 -13.31
C LEU A 537 22.43 12.94 -13.73
N PRO A 538 21.33 12.63 -14.46
CA PRO A 538 20.31 13.62 -14.80
C PRO A 538 19.65 14.26 -13.56
N ILE A 539 19.44 13.51 -12.48
CA ILE A 539 18.82 14.00 -11.24
C ILE A 539 19.75 14.97 -10.52
N LEU A 540 21.02 14.61 -10.40
CA LEU A 540 22.05 15.45 -9.78
C LEU A 540 22.26 16.74 -10.57
N ILE A 541 22.35 16.63 -11.89
CA ILE A 541 22.49 17.78 -12.79
C ILE A 541 21.23 18.66 -12.73
N ALA A 542 20.03 18.08 -12.75
CA ALA A 542 18.78 18.82 -12.68
C ALA A 542 18.68 19.62 -11.37
N GLY A 543 19.02 19.02 -10.22
CA GLY A 543 19.02 19.72 -8.94
C GLY A 543 20.02 20.87 -8.91
N LEU A 544 21.24 20.65 -9.43
CA LEU A 544 22.26 21.69 -9.49
C LEU A 544 21.89 22.83 -10.45
N ILE A 545 21.34 22.53 -11.63
CA ILE A 545 20.89 23.54 -12.59
C ILE A 545 19.75 24.35 -12.00
N ASP A 546 18.79 23.72 -11.31
CA ASP A 546 17.68 24.42 -10.67
C ASP A 546 18.16 25.35 -9.54
N GLY A 547 19.17 24.92 -8.77
CA GLY A 547 19.81 25.74 -7.74
C GLY A 547 20.61 26.94 -8.26
N ILE A 548 20.95 26.99 -9.55
CA ILE A 548 21.70 28.07 -10.21
C ILE A 548 20.78 28.94 -11.11
N ASN A 549 19.49 28.65 -11.13
CA ASN A 549 18.50 29.37 -11.92
C ASN A 549 18.40 30.86 -11.50
N PRO A 550 18.15 31.81 -12.43
CA PRO A 550 17.85 33.22 -12.15
C PRO A 550 16.92 33.50 -10.94
N CYS A 551 15.96 32.64 -10.62
CA CYS A 551 15.10 32.76 -9.44
C CYS A 551 15.80 32.43 -8.12
N ALA A 552 16.52 31.30 -8.07
CA ALA A 552 17.36 30.93 -6.93
C ALA A 552 18.43 32.01 -6.66
N PHE A 553 18.88 32.68 -7.71
CA PHE A 553 19.78 33.82 -7.59
C PHE A 553 19.14 35.05 -6.93
N ALA A 554 17.88 35.34 -7.25
CA ALA A 554 17.15 36.41 -6.56
C ALA A 554 17.11 36.11 -5.06
N THR A 555 16.85 34.85 -4.68
CA THR A 555 16.84 34.35 -3.30
C THR A 555 18.16 34.50 -2.59
N ILE A 556 19.26 34.23 -3.29
CA ILE A 556 20.60 34.51 -2.78
C ILE A 556 20.79 36.01 -2.53
N ILE A 557 20.46 36.89 -3.50
CA ILE A 557 20.54 38.35 -3.30
C ILE A 557 19.66 38.80 -2.13
N PHE A 558 18.48 38.21 -1.98
CA PHE A 558 17.55 38.49 -0.88
C PHE A 558 18.15 38.09 0.47
N LEU A 559 18.69 36.88 0.59
CA LEU A 559 19.38 36.41 1.78
C LEU A 559 20.55 37.34 2.13
N LEU A 560 21.37 37.69 1.14
CA LEU A 560 22.52 38.59 1.34
C LEU A 560 22.10 40.00 1.76
N SER A 561 21.03 40.54 1.16
CA SER A 561 20.49 41.86 1.50
C SER A 561 19.87 41.87 2.90
N TYR A 562 19.17 40.80 3.28
CA TYR A 562 18.62 40.59 4.62
C TYR A 562 19.74 40.50 5.67
N LEU A 563 20.74 39.66 5.43
CA LEU A 563 21.91 39.50 6.31
C LEU A 563 22.72 40.80 6.44
N ALA A 564 22.83 41.60 5.38
CA ALA A 564 23.50 42.90 5.41
C ALA A 564 22.76 43.94 6.27
N ILE A 565 21.42 43.90 6.32
CA ILE A 565 20.59 44.81 7.13
C ILE A 565 20.72 44.50 8.62
N LEU A 566 20.89 43.22 8.97
CA LEU A 566 20.84 42.75 10.35
C LEU A 566 21.98 43.30 11.25
N ARG A 567 23.10 43.81 10.70
CA ARG A 567 24.27 44.33 11.47
C ARG A 567 24.68 43.43 12.66
N LYS A 568 24.60 42.11 12.48
CA LYS A 568 24.80 41.10 13.53
C LYS A 568 26.19 40.47 13.50
N SER A 569 26.52 39.74 14.57
CA SER A 569 27.77 38.98 14.69
C SER A 569 27.85 37.84 13.66
N LYS A 570 29.07 37.39 13.32
CA LYS A 570 29.28 36.25 12.39
C LYS A 570 28.50 34.98 12.79
N LYS A 571 28.33 34.74 14.10
CA LYS A 571 27.57 33.58 14.62
C LYS A 571 26.06 33.70 14.36
N GLU A 572 25.49 34.89 14.56
CA GLU A 572 24.07 35.15 14.27
C GLU A 572 23.79 35.14 12.77
N LEU A 573 24.73 35.61 11.94
CA LEU A 573 24.65 35.52 10.48
C LEU A 573 24.69 34.06 10.01
N LEU A 574 25.59 33.25 10.57
CA LEU A 574 25.67 31.81 10.32
C LEU A 574 24.36 31.11 10.66
N LEU A 575 23.83 31.35 11.86
CA LEU A 575 22.60 30.74 12.33
C LEU A 575 21.38 31.15 11.47
N ALA A 576 21.25 32.45 11.15
CA ALA A 576 20.16 32.93 10.30
C ALA A 576 20.22 32.30 8.90
N GLY A 577 21.37 32.31 8.22
CA GLY A 577 21.45 31.69 6.90
C GLY A 577 21.25 30.18 6.90
N THR A 578 21.68 29.45 7.94
CA THR A 578 21.35 28.02 8.08
C THR A 578 19.84 27.80 8.22
N VAL A 579 19.17 28.57 9.07
CA VAL A 579 17.70 28.48 9.23
C VAL A 579 16.97 28.80 7.92
N PHE A 580 17.45 29.81 7.18
CA PHE A 580 16.92 30.14 5.87
C PHE A 580 17.06 28.98 4.89
N THR A 581 18.26 28.41 4.75
CA THR A 581 18.51 27.29 3.83
C THR A 581 17.72 26.04 4.21
N VAL A 582 17.58 25.75 5.50
CA VAL A 582 16.75 24.62 5.98
C VAL A 582 15.27 24.84 5.63
N ALA A 583 14.76 26.07 5.79
CA ALA A 583 13.40 26.39 5.39
C ALA A 583 13.18 26.17 3.88
N VAL A 584 14.12 26.60 3.04
CA VAL A 584 14.07 26.38 1.59
C VAL A 584 14.07 24.88 1.26
N PHE A 585 14.97 24.11 1.87
CA PHE A 585 15.05 22.66 1.70
C PHE A 585 13.74 21.96 2.08
N LEU A 586 13.22 22.23 3.28
CA LEU A 586 12.01 21.59 3.79
C LEU A 586 10.79 21.92 2.93
N THR A 587 10.69 23.16 2.45
CA THR A 587 9.58 23.60 1.59
C THR A 587 9.59 22.84 0.27
N TYR A 588 10.74 22.79 -0.42
CA TYR A 588 10.84 22.05 -1.68
C TYR A 588 10.67 20.56 -1.48
N PHE A 589 11.28 19.98 -0.44
CA PHE A 589 11.12 18.56 -0.14
C PHE A 589 9.65 18.19 0.13
N ALA A 590 8.91 19.00 0.88
CA ALA A 590 7.48 18.79 1.12
C ALA A 590 6.64 18.91 -0.17
N VAL A 591 6.91 19.91 -1.01
CA VAL A 591 6.25 20.04 -2.32
C VAL A 591 6.56 18.85 -3.22
N GLY A 592 7.80 18.36 -3.20
CA GLY A 592 8.23 17.18 -3.93
C GLY A 592 7.54 15.89 -3.49
N LEU A 593 7.34 15.70 -2.18
CA LEU A 593 6.59 14.57 -1.63
C LEU A 593 5.12 14.61 -2.10
N GLY A 594 4.48 15.77 -2.03
CA GLY A 594 3.12 15.97 -2.54
C GLY A 594 3.02 15.74 -4.06
N GLY A 595 3.98 16.25 -4.84
CA GLY A 595 4.06 16.04 -6.28
C GLY A 595 4.28 14.58 -6.67
N PHE A 596 5.11 13.86 -5.91
CA PHE A 596 5.34 12.42 -6.12
C PHE A 596 4.06 11.60 -5.85
N GLY A 597 3.34 11.92 -4.77
CA GLY A 597 2.02 11.34 -4.48
C GLY A 597 1.02 11.58 -5.61
N PHE A 598 0.97 12.80 -6.16
CA PHE A 598 0.12 13.17 -7.29
C PHE A 598 0.43 12.34 -8.56
N PHE A 599 1.71 12.24 -8.96
CA PHE A 599 2.09 11.45 -10.13
C PHE A 599 1.87 9.94 -9.95
N ARG A 600 2.07 9.42 -8.73
CA ARG A 600 1.78 8.01 -8.41
C ARG A 600 0.29 7.70 -8.49
N ALA A 601 -0.56 8.56 -7.92
CA ALA A 601 -2.01 8.39 -7.97
C ALA A 601 -2.53 8.36 -9.42
N MET A 602 -1.99 9.21 -10.29
CA MET A 602 -2.39 9.26 -11.69
C MET A 602 -1.75 8.20 -12.59
N GLY A 603 -0.57 7.67 -12.23
CA GLY A 603 0.11 6.59 -12.95
C GLY A 603 -0.65 5.26 -13.00
N SER A 604 -1.65 5.09 -12.13
CA SER A 604 -2.56 3.92 -12.08
C SER A 604 -3.54 3.86 -13.25
N TYR A 605 -3.71 4.95 -14.00
CA TYR A 605 -4.63 5.05 -15.14
C TYR A 605 -3.85 5.21 -16.45
N GLN A 606 -3.76 4.13 -17.22
CA GLN A 606 -2.89 4.01 -18.42
C GLN A 606 -3.14 5.10 -19.49
N LEU A 607 -4.39 5.51 -19.71
CA LEU A 607 -4.72 6.55 -20.69
C LEU A 607 -4.35 7.96 -20.21
N ILE A 608 -4.61 8.24 -18.93
CA ILE A 608 -4.30 9.53 -18.31
C ILE A 608 -2.79 9.72 -18.22
N SER A 609 -2.05 8.67 -17.86
CA SER A 609 -0.57 8.68 -17.80
C SER A 609 0.07 9.00 -19.16
N LYS A 610 -0.44 8.41 -20.27
CA LYS A 610 0.05 8.73 -21.63
C LYS A 610 -0.23 10.18 -22.01
N ILE A 611 -1.44 10.68 -21.77
CA ILE A 611 -1.81 12.07 -22.08
C ILE A 611 -0.91 13.04 -21.30
N ILE A 612 -0.72 12.80 -20.01
CA ILE A 612 0.14 13.63 -19.15
C ILE A 612 1.60 13.58 -19.59
N ARG A 613 2.12 12.41 -19.99
CA ARG A 613 3.48 12.28 -20.55
C ARG A 613 3.65 13.15 -21.80
N PHE A 614 2.72 13.10 -22.75
CA PHE A 614 2.80 13.93 -23.95
C PHE A 614 2.65 15.42 -23.66
N LEU A 615 1.77 15.80 -22.73
CA LEU A 615 1.62 17.20 -22.29
C LEU A 615 2.91 17.72 -21.66
N ILE A 616 3.58 16.90 -20.83
CA ILE A 616 4.84 17.31 -20.19
C ILE A 616 5.99 17.35 -21.19
N ILE A 617 6.09 16.41 -22.13
CA ILE A 617 7.07 16.49 -23.23
C ILE A 617 6.87 17.80 -24.02
N GLY A 618 5.62 18.13 -24.37
CA GLY A 618 5.29 19.38 -25.06
C GLY A 618 5.67 20.62 -24.24
N LEU A 619 5.39 20.61 -22.94
CA LEU A 619 5.77 21.67 -22.01
C LEU A 619 7.30 21.83 -21.92
N VAL A 620 8.05 20.74 -21.77
CA VAL A 620 9.52 20.76 -21.67
C VAL A 620 10.15 21.27 -22.97
N ILE A 621 9.65 20.86 -24.14
CA ILE A 621 10.11 21.39 -25.44
C ILE A 621 9.83 22.90 -25.53
N ALA A 622 8.63 23.34 -25.15
CA ALA A 622 8.27 24.76 -25.14
C ALA A 622 9.20 25.58 -24.21
N LEU A 623 9.49 25.05 -23.02
CA LEU A 623 10.43 25.67 -22.06
C LEU A 623 11.87 25.70 -22.60
N GLY A 624 12.31 24.66 -23.32
CA GLY A 624 13.59 24.63 -24.02
C GLY A 624 13.70 25.72 -25.09
N VAL A 625 12.66 25.89 -25.92
CA VAL A 625 12.59 26.94 -26.95
C VAL A 625 12.58 28.33 -26.32
N LEU A 626 11.78 28.56 -25.28
CA LEU A 626 11.75 29.84 -24.55
C LEU A 626 13.11 30.15 -23.90
N SER A 627 13.81 29.14 -23.38
CA SER A 627 15.15 29.28 -22.82
C SER A 627 16.19 29.65 -23.89
N LEU A 628 16.08 29.11 -25.11
CA LEU A 628 16.90 29.53 -26.26
C LEU A 628 16.60 30.98 -26.67
N ILE A 629 15.33 31.38 -26.70
CA ILE A 629 14.94 32.77 -27.00
C ILE A 629 15.53 33.73 -25.96
N ASP A 630 15.45 33.38 -24.68
CA ASP A 630 16.07 34.14 -23.59
C ASP A 630 17.60 34.23 -23.75
N TYR A 631 18.26 33.14 -24.15
CA TYR A 631 19.69 33.13 -24.47
C TYR A 631 20.05 34.13 -25.57
N TYR A 632 19.32 34.13 -26.69
CA TYR A 632 19.52 35.09 -27.78
C TYR A 632 19.28 36.54 -27.34
N LYS A 633 18.25 36.81 -26.54
CA LYS A 633 18.01 38.14 -25.97
C LYS A 633 19.14 38.60 -25.05
N CYS A 634 19.74 37.68 -24.28
CA CYS A 634 20.89 37.99 -23.44
C CYS A 634 22.13 38.35 -24.26
N LEU A 635 22.38 37.66 -25.38
CA LEU A 635 23.48 38.01 -26.31
C LEU A 635 23.30 39.40 -26.93
N GLN A 636 22.06 39.85 -27.12
CA GLN A 636 21.74 41.20 -27.61
C GLN A 636 21.78 42.29 -26.52
N GLY A 637 22.16 41.96 -25.28
CA GLY A 637 22.14 42.88 -24.15
C GLY A 637 20.75 43.19 -23.59
N LYS A 638 19.70 42.48 -24.05
CA LYS A 638 18.29 42.66 -23.65
C LYS A 638 17.86 41.69 -22.54
N ALA A 639 18.73 41.45 -21.56
CA ALA A 639 18.47 40.49 -20.47
C ALA A 639 17.21 40.85 -19.64
N LYS A 640 16.80 42.11 -19.60
CA LYS A 640 15.58 42.54 -18.89
C LYS A 640 14.28 42.15 -19.60
N GLU A 641 14.33 41.77 -20.88
CA GLU A 641 13.17 41.39 -21.70
C GLU A 641 12.97 39.87 -21.79
N MET A 642 13.65 39.09 -20.94
CA MET A 642 13.50 37.63 -20.90
C MET A 642 12.05 37.22 -20.56
N PHE A 643 11.60 36.12 -21.15
CA PHE A 643 10.28 35.52 -20.92
C PHE A 643 10.24 34.68 -19.64
N LEU A 644 11.28 33.86 -19.39
CA LEU A 644 11.32 32.97 -18.22
C LEU A 644 11.99 33.68 -17.04
N GLN A 645 11.35 34.74 -16.55
CA GLN A 645 11.68 35.46 -15.31
C GLN A 645 10.40 35.91 -14.61
N LEU A 646 10.46 36.16 -13.29
CA LEU A 646 9.32 36.72 -12.57
C LEU A 646 8.94 38.12 -13.11
N PRO A 647 7.63 38.45 -13.22
CA PRO A 647 7.18 39.81 -13.54
C PRO A 647 7.64 40.83 -12.49
N GLU A 648 7.95 42.06 -12.92
CA GLU A 648 8.43 43.14 -12.03
C GLU A 648 7.44 43.50 -10.91
N SER A 649 6.13 43.39 -11.17
CA SER A 649 5.08 43.57 -10.15
C SER A 649 5.15 42.53 -9.04
N LEU A 650 5.42 41.27 -9.39
CA LEU A 650 5.56 40.17 -8.44
C LEU A 650 6.87 40.30 -7.64
N LYS A 651 7.98 40.68 -8.31
CA LYS A 651 9.24 41.03 -7.63
C LYS A 651 9.02 42.15 -6.59
N ALA A 652 8.32 43.22 -6.96
CA ALA A 652 8.04 44.35 -6.07
C ALA A 652 7.15 43.97 -4.87
N GLN A 653 6.13 43.14 -5.07
CA GLN A 653 5.29 42.61 -3.98
C GLN A 653 6.07 41.75 -3.00
N VAL A 654 6.98 40.92 -3.53
CA VAL A 654 7.93 40.12 -2.73
C VAL A 654 8.82 41.07 -1.91
N HIS A 655 9.46 42.08 -2.51
CA HIS A 655 10.28 43.06 -1.78
C HIS A 655 9.51 43.79 -0.65
N GLY A 656 8.25 44.17 -0.89
CA GLY A 656 7.43 44.91 0.07
C GLY A 656 7.02 44.08 1.29
N ARG A 657 6.61 42.82 1.10
CA ARG A 657 6.25 41.94 2.22
C ARG A 657 7.46 41.57 3.07
N ILE A 658 8.61 41.33 2.45
CA ILE A 658 9.85 40.95 3.14
C ILE A 658 10.34 42.04 4.10
N ARG A 659 10.31 43.31 3.68
CA ARG A 659 10.75 44.44 4.52
C ARG A 659 9.89 44.62 5.77
N ASN A 660 8.60 44.32 5.69
CA ASN A 660 7.67 44.43 6.81
C ASN A 660 7.83 43.28 7.83
N TYR A 661 8.15 42.06 7.37
CA TYR A 661 8.41 40.91 8.23
C TYR A 661 9.79 40.93 8.90
N ALA A 662 10.81 41.47 8.22
CA ALA A 662 12.14 41.65 8.81
C ALA A 662 12.14 42.61 10.02
N ALA A 663 11.09 43.41 10.22
CA ALA A 663 10.97 44.41 11.27
C ALA A 663 10.15 43.97 12.50
N THR A 664 9.47 42.82 12.48
CA THR A 664 8.34 42.54 13.40
C THR A 664 8.44 41.23 14.22
N GLY A 665 9.48 40.40 14.06
CA GLY A 665 9.58 39.10 14.77
C GLY A 665 10.99 38.73 15.26
N GLY A 666 11.09 37.66 16.05
CA GLY A 666 12.37 37.09 16.48
C GLY A 666 13.22 36.63 15.29
N LEU A 667 14.55 36.80 15.38
CA LEU A 667 15.49 36.60 14.26
C LEU A 667 15.32 35.26 13.55
N LEU A 668 15.13 34.16 14.27
CA LEU A 668 15.02 32.81 13.70
C LEU A 668 13.68 32.54 13.05
N ALA A 669 12.58 32.89 13.73
CA ALA A 669 11.22 32.70 13.20
C ALA A 669 10.98 33.54 11.95
N SER A 670 11.42 34.81 11.97
CA SER A 670 11.35 35.69 10.79
C SER A 670 12.18 35.16 9.62
N THR A 671 13.38 34.62 9.88
CA THR A 671 14.23 34.03 8.84
C THR A 671 13.64 32.74 8.24
N PHE A 672 13.04 31.88 9.06
CA PHE A 672 12.39 30.65 8.60
C PHE A 672 11.18 30.96 7.72
N VAL A 673 10.27 31.83 8.19
CA VAL A 673 9.09 32.26 7.43
C VAL A 673 9.50 32.93 6.12
N LEU A 674 10.56 33.74 6.16
CA LEU A 674 11.10 34.37 4.96
C LEU A 674 11.61 33.33 3.95
N GLY A 675 12.37 32.32 4.39
CA GLY A 675 12.83 31.23 3.54
C GLY A 675 11.67 30.44 2.92
N PHE A 676 10.68 30.07 3.73
CA PHE A 676 9.45 29.40 3.26
C PHE A 676 8.70 30.20 2.20
N LEU A 677 8.44 31.49 2.46
CA LEU A 677 7.70 32.35 1.52
C LEU A 677 8.46 32.53 0.21
N VAL A 678 9.77 32.76 0.29
CA VAL A 678 10.62 32.94 -0.91
C VAL A 678 10.62 31.67 -1.76
N SER A 679 10.71 30.48 -1.14
CA SER A 679 10.60 29.20 -1.85
C SER A 679 9.25 28.98 -2.54
N LEU A 680 8.14 29.40 -1.95
CA LEU A 680 6.83 29.32 -2.60
C LEU A 680 6.75 30.19 -3.87
N PHE A 681 7.38 31.36 -3.85
CA PHE A 681 7.43 32.24 -5.03
C PHE A 681 8.38 31.71 -6.12
N GLU A 682 9.49 31.07 -5.72
CA GLU A 682 10.42 30.43 -6.65
C GLU A 682 9.83 29.21 -7.35
N LEU A 683 8.90 28.50 -6.71
CA LEU A 683 8.27 27.29 -7.26
C LEU A 683 7.70 27.50 -8.68
N ALA A 684 7.23 28.71 -8.98
CA ALA A 684 6.69 29.06 -10.30
C ALA A 684 7.74 29.01 -11.43
N CYS A 685 9.02 29.26 -11.14
CA CYS A 685 10.11 29.21 -12.12
C CYS A 685 11.00 27.97 -11.97
N THR A 686 11.21 27.46 -10.76
CA THR A 686 11.95 26.21 -10.53
C THR A 686 11.11 24.98 -10.89
N GLY A 687 9.77 25.09 -10.80
CA GLY A 687 8.80 24.07 -11.22
C GLY A 687 9.00 23.57 -12.65
N GLN A 688 9.65 24.37 -13.50
CA GLN A 688 10.02 24.06 -14.87
C GLN A 688 11.02 22.90 -14.96
N ILE A 689 11.98 22.82 -14.03
CA ILE A 689 12.97 21.74 -13.93
C ILE A 689 12.49 20.70 -12.92
N TYR A 690 11.89 21.15 -11.83
CA TYR A 690 11.47 20.32 -10.72
C TYR A 690 10.39 19.31 -11.10
N LEU A 691 9.30 19.73 -11.75
CA LEU A 691 8.17 18.85 -12.06
C LEU A 691 8.51 17.78 -13.12
N PRO A 692 9.19 18.09 -14.24
CA PRO A 692 9.62 17.07 -15.20
C PRO A 692 10.63 16.09 -14.59
N THR A 693 11.51 16.54 -13.70
CA THR A 693 12.45 15.65 -13.00
C THR A 693 11.72 14.73 -12.03
N LEU A 694 10.71 15.23 -11.30
CA LEU A 694 9.85 14.40 -10.44
C LEU A 694 9.09 13.34 -11.26
N GLN A 695 8.57 13.71 -12.43
CA GLN A 695 7.92 12.74 -13.32
C GLN A 695 8.92 11.69 -13.85
N TYR A 696 10.12 12.11 -14.25
CA TYR A 696 11.20 11.19 -14.64
C TYR A 696 11.51 10.20 -13.51
N MET A 697 11.66 10.69 -12.27
CA MET A 697 11.86 9.84 -11.08
C MET A 697 10.68 8.87 -10.84
N ALA A 698 9.44 9.33 -11.03
CA ALA A 698 8.23 8.53 -10.85
C ALA A 698 8.03 7.46 -11.94
N GLY A 699 8.59 7.69 -13.13
CA GLY A 699 8.52 6.78 -14.28
C GLY A 699 9.48 5.60 -14.23
N LEU A 700 10.50 5.64 -13.36
CA LEU A 700 11.55 4.61 -13.30
C LEU A 700 11.11 3.44 -12.39
N PRO A 701 10.94 2.21 -12.94
CA PRO A 701 10.44 1.05 -12.18
C PRO A 701 11.32 0.71 -10.96
N GLN A 702 12.64 0.86 -11.12
CA GLN A 702 13.64 0.51 -10.10
C GLN A 702 13.70 1.46 -8.88
N TYR A 703 12.91 2.55 -8.83
CA TYR A 703 13.09 3.61 -7.83
C TYR A 703 11.87 3.93 -6.96
N ARG A 704 10.76 3.18 -7.07
CA ARG A 704 9.57 3.43 -6.24
C ARG A 704 9.80 3.22 -4.73
N GLY A 705 10.73 2.34 -4.34
CA GLY A 705 11.17 2.16 -2.93
C GLY A 705 12.29 3.10 -2.48
N SER A 706 12.92 3.87 -3.38
CA SER A 706 14.03 4.80 -3.08
C SER A 706 13.76 6.24 -3.56
N ALA A 707 12.56 6.56 -4.03
CA ALA A 707 12.21 7.86 -4.58
C ALA A 707 12.43 9.00 -3.59
N ILE A 708 12.18 8.76 -2.30
CA ILE A 708 12.45 9.71 -1.22
C ILE A 708 13.96 10.02 -1.13
N LYS A 709 14.84 9.02 -1.34
CA LYS A 709 16.30 9.21 -1.33
C LYS A 709 16.76 10.08 -2.51
N TYR A 710 16.22 9.86 -3.70
CA TYR A 710 16.56 10.67 -4.88
C TYR A 710 15.97 12.08 -4.81
N LEU A 711 14.75 12.21 -4.28
CA LEU A 711 14.16 13.51 -3.99
C LEU A 711 15.01 14.27 -2.98
N PHE A 712 15.46 13.61 -1.92
CA PHE A 712 16.38 14.18 -0.94
C PHE A 712 17.68 14.64 -1.61
N LEU A 713 18.30 13.78 -2.43
CA LEU A 713 19.55 14.08 -3.12
C LEU A 713 19.41 15.24 -4.12
N TYR A 714 18.30 15.28 -4.87
CA TYR A 714 17.95 16.42 -5.72
C TYR A 714 17.88 17.72 -4.92
N ASN A 715 17.17 17.70 -3.78
CA ASN A 715 17.02 18.87 -2.92
C ASN A 715 18.35 19.32 -2.30
N ILE A 716 19.26 18.39 -1.99
CA ILE A 716 20.63 18.71 -1.57
C ILE A 716 21.38 19.43 -2.69
N MET A 717 21.32 18.92 -3.93
CA MET A 717 21.96 19.59 -5.08
C MET A 717 21.34 20.95 -5.39
N PHE A 718 20.04 21.10 -5.17
CA PHE A 718 19.32 22.37 -5.31
C PHE A 718 19.78 23.45 -4.32
N ILE A 719 19.97 23.10 -3.04
CA ILE A 719 20.43 24.08 -2.04
C ILE A 719 21.95 24.30 -2.04
N LEU A 720 22.73 23.45 -2.69
CA LEU A 720 24.19 23.50 -2.67
C LEU A 720 24.76 24.87 -3.13
N PRO A 721 24.30 25.49 -4.24
CA PRO A 721 24.75 26.82 -4.64
C PRO A 721 24.46 27.90 -3.59
N LEU A 722 23.29 27.83 -2.95
CA LEU A 722 22.90 28.74 -1.86
C LEU A 722 23.85 28.61 -0.66
N VAL A 723 24.18 27.38 -0.26
CA VAL A 723 25.13 27.09 0.84
C VAL A 723 26.53 27.63 0.51
N ILE A 724 27.01 27.44 -0.72
CA ILE A 724 28.33 27.92 -1.16
C ILE A 724 28.41 29.44 -1.06
N ILE A 725 27.44 30.15 -1.64
CA ILE A 725 27.45 31.63 -1.67
C ILE A 725 27.25 32.23 -0.28
N PHE A 726 26.38 31.63 0.53
CA PHE A 726 26.21 31.99 1.92
C PHE A 726 27.53 31.89 2.69
N THR A 727 28.22 30.76 2.55
CA THR A 727 29.52 30.51 3.19
C THR A 727 30.54 31.55 2.75
N MET A 728 30.69 31.79 1.44
CA MET A 728 31.62 32.80 0.90
C MET A 728 31.34 34.22 1.43
N THR A 729 30.08 34.57 1.65
CA THR A 729 29.68 35.89 2.17
C THR A 729 30.09 36.05 3.63
N VAL A 730 29.91 35.01 4.46
CA VAL A 730 30.37 35.01 5.85
C VAL A 730 31.90 35.20 5.94
N PHE A 731 32.64 34.74 4.92
CA PHE A 731 34.09 34.92 4.79
C PHE A 731 34.51 36.21 4.05
N GLY A 732 33.59 37.12 3.74
CA GLY A 732 33.92 38.48 3.27
C GLY A 732 33.68 38.75 1.78
N ALA A 733 33.05 37.83 1.04
CA ALA A 733 32.63 38.11 -0.32
C ALA A 733 31.43 39.09 -0.34
N THR A 734 31.44 40.07 -1.25
CA THR A 734 30.41 41.11 -1.33
C THR A 734 29.30 40.76 -2.34
N SER A 735 28.06 41.16 -2.03
CA SER A 735 26.88 40.91 -2.89
C SER A 735 27.03 41.49 -4.31
N SER A 736 27.78 42.60 -4.45
CA SER A 736 28.06 43.24 -5.74
C SER A 736 29.08 42.47 -6.60
N ALA A 737 29.95 41.65 -6.00
CA ALA A 737 30.85 40.77 -6.74
C ALA A 737 30.07 39.60 -7.38
N PHE A 738 29.13 39.01 -6.65
CA PHE A 738 28.27 37.95 -7.16
C PHE A 738 27.31 38.45 -8.24
N GLY A 739 26.64 39.60 -8.03
CA GLY A 739 25.80 40.25 -9.05
C GLY A 739 26.48 40.35 -10.42
N ARG A 740 27.69 40.90 -10.45
CA ARG A 740 28.47 41.08 -11.69
C ARG A 740 28.96 39.78 -12.31
N PHE A 741 29.27 38.77 -11.51
CA PHE A 741 29.67 37.45 -12.03
C PHE A 741 28.52 36.77 -12.76
N PHE A 742 27.31 36.81 -12.18
CA PHE A 742 26.12 36.18 -12.76
C PHE A 742 25.57 36.94 -13.97
N GLU A 743 25.55 38.27 -13.95
CA GLU A 743 25.19 39.07 -15.13
C GLU A 743 26.06 38.73 -16.35
N LYS A 744 27.35 38.46 -16.14
CA LYS A 744 28.27 38.02 -17.20
C LYS A 744 28.02 36.60 -17.70
N LYS A 745 27.33 35.75 -16.93
CA LYS A 745 27.14 34.32 -17.24
C LYS A 745 25.68 33.95 -17.52
N VAL A 746 24.75 34.89 -17.43
CA VAL A 746 23.30 34.61 -17.58
C VAL A 746 22.95 34.00 -18.94
N ALA A 747 23.63 34.42 -20.01
CA ALA A 747 23.47 33.83 -21.33
C ALA A 747 23.89 32.34 -21.35
N LEU A 748 25.06 32.03 -20.79
CA LEU A 748 25.53 30.64 -20.70
C LEU A 748 24.57 29.77 -19.87
N ILE A 749 24.04 30.30 -18.77
CA ILE A 749 23.07 29.59 -17.94
C ILE A 749 21.81 29.25 -18.75
N LYS A 750 21.25 30.21 -19.50
CA LYS A 750 20.07 29.98 -20.35
C LYS A 750 20.31 28.96 -21.45
N LEU A 751 21.50 28.95 -22.05
CA LEU A 751 21.90 27.94 -23.03
C LEU A 751 21.96 26.53 -22.39
N LEU A 752 22.56 26.41 -21.21
CA LEU A 752 22.64 25.14 -20.48
C LEU A 752 21.25 24.65 -20.04
N THR A 753 20.37 25.55 -19.58
CA THR A 753 18.98 25.23 -19.25
C THR A 753 18.20 24.75 -20.47
N ALA A 754 18.39 25.37 -21.63
CA ALA A 754 17.78 24.92 -22.87
C ALA A 754 18.27 23.52 -23.28
N LEU A 755 19.58 23.28 -23.25
CA LEU A 755 20.17 21.98 -23.54
C LEU A 755 19.60 20.89 -22.62
N PHE A 756 19.52 21.20 -21.32
CA PHE A 756 18.92 20.31 -20.32
C PHE A 756 17.46 19.96 -20.67
N PHE A 757 16.62 20.94 -21.02
CA PHE A 757 15.24 20.67 -21.40
C PHE A 757 15.13 19.81 -22.66
N PHE A 758 15.95 20.02 -23.69
CA PHE A 758 15.94 19.16 -24.87
C PHE A 758 16.42 17.75 -24.56
N THR A 759 17.47 17.59 -23.74
CA THR A 759 17.93 16.28 -23.28
C THR A 759 16.86 15.58 -22.45
N LEU A 760 16.17 16.30 -21.57
CA LEU A 760 15.10 15.74 -20.75
C LEU A 760 13.87 15.37 -21.58
N ALA A 761 13.49 16.19 -22.57
CA ALA A 761 12.41 15.85 -23.50
C ALA A 761 12.74 14.58 -24.29
N LEU A 762 13.98 14.44 -24.76
CA LEU A 762 14.47 13.24 -25.43
C LEU A 762 14.38 12.02 -24.49
N LEU A 763 14.87 12.15 -23.26
CA LEU A 763 14.81 11.10 -22.23
C LEU A 763 13.38 10.76 -21.78
N LEU A 764 12.42 11.67 -21.95
CA LEU A 764 11.01 11.41 -21.66
C LEU A 764 10.28 10.77 -22.84
N VAL A 765 10.84 10.81 -24.06
CA VAL A 765 10.29 10.16 -25.26
C VAL A 765 10.72 8.70 -25.35
N PHE A 766 12.02 8.45 -25.17
CA PHE A 766 12.58 7.12 -24.98
C PHE A 766 12.28 6.61 -23.57
#